data_AF-A0A418RRD8-F1
#
_entry.id   AF-A0A418RRD8-F1
#
_cell.length_a   1.000
_cell.length_b   1.000
_cell.length_c   1.000
_cell.angle_alpha   90.00
_cell.angle_beta   90.00
_cell.angle_gamma   90.00
#
_symmetry.space_group_name_H-M   'P 1'
#
loop_
_entity.id
_entity.type
_entity.pdbx_description
1 polymer ?
#
loop_
_entity_poly.entity_id
_entity_poly.type
_entity_poly.pdbx_seq_one_letter_code
_entity_poly.pdbx_strand_id
1 'polypeptide(L)'
;MSKDTIPKVIGYKQLKKLRTALAISQGTKLLSTLQQEAEGTVSHDQTKRVTYLTELFSRIHREMFQDWKEQPTVCHRPGTMTDPDKRKRFRETIESLVLDGDVNDDTAIFDNNGFVIKTENIAERLANFYYKMRCVRPFSYGNRLTLDFFITMLGKLPAIKGVYEQGIDFRRIESSDAAVLHNPDSSLREITVAFEHAFDPTRCKSLQNKPNAYGKWPENKLFIHGIPFLSHTTATGILCVVSVNGGLVPLDRISQEIFIAGKHLADYPLCASENMIGYLPKTESLRQTGHYEIDGISIEEDGAAPLFCLDINMLTGLRSPAHTEVVQLLKQCEGEKALIFDLVYNERLKDRMLSAADSDSRLQRAVEIAYERLSKITKKLDKARDCVFEGKTPVRHPHLFMSMGGAGSGKTAVEQIAHAYCDDNFVVASLDEFRKQSDLYQVLTAASHHSDDYVYVEPFANRLRDAVAEHARLNRINILYDGTGIPYQPRYSNIVNRFKDEGFYTQITGVDAFITKPEGRETELVRSNVITSVKKRFEKSGRALPWVVTVDKHIRAPRSFLNALEHDALDKISLFANDGEKGTHYLVAESFYFSDQEVKELQKSQLSGTLLETLTIAIKEREDSLLRNLVGDDDEKLQILISKNKTFDESNVAYQIYQHRNTNRVLLIYNAHRMVDFVEKRQLNPNASGEEGLLHKSEALAFHIDPYSKDPWITKLQY
;
A
#
# COMPACT_ATOMS: atom_id res chain seq x y z
N MET A 1 -42.31 3.00 16.21
CA MET A 1 -41.79 1.67 15.84
C MET A 1 -41.42 0.95 17.13
N SER A 2 -41.92 -0.27 17.34
CA SER A 2 -41.55 -1.13 18.48
C SER A 2 -40.02 -1.22 18.58
N LYS A 3 -39.46 -1.01 19.79
CA LYS A 3 -38.01 -0.94 20.04
C LYS A 3 -37.28 -2.30 19.94
N ASP A 4 -37.99 -3.42 19.75
CA ASP A 4 -37.42 -4.75 19.99
C ASP A 4 -37.43 -5.73 18.81
N THR A 5 -37.73 -5.30 17.59
CA THR A 5 -37.57 -6.16 16.39
C THR A 5 -36.57 -5.57 15.42
N ILE A 6 -35.28 -5.78 15.69
CA ILE A 6 -34.24 -5.64 14.65
C ILE A 6 -34.66 -6.62 13.53
N PRO A 7 -34.85 -6.15 12.28
CA PRO A 7 -35.18 -7.02 11.16
C PRO A 7 -34.16 -8.14 11.08
N LYS A 8 -34.62 -9.40 11.00
CA LYS A 8 -33.73 -10.55 10.78
C LYS A 8 -33.20 -10.47 9.35
N VAL A 9 -32.08 -9.77 9.18
CA VAL A 9 -31.36 -9.70 7.90
C VAL A 9 -30.64 -11.02 7.65
N ILE A 10 -30.88 -11.63 6.49
CA ILE A 10 -30.13 -12.80 6.02
C ILE A 10 -28.66 -12.38 5.89
N GLY A 11 -27.73 -13.21 6.38
CA GLY A 11 -26.31 -12.86 6.38
C GLY A 11 -25.86 -11.85 7.45
N TYR A 12 -26.70 -11.49 8.44
CA TYR A 12 -26.33 -10.54 9.52
C TYR A 12 -25.00 -10.88 10.22
N LYS A 13 -24.68 -12.18 10.39
CA LYS A 13 -23.39 -12.62 10.95
C LYS A 13 -22.21 -12.11 10.11
N GLN A 14 -22.31 -12.21 8.79
CA GLN A 14 -21.25 -11.78 7.87
C GLN A 14 -21.17 -10.25 7.78
N LEU A 15 -22.31 -9.56 7.76
CA LEU A 15 -22.35 -8.09 7.84
C LEU A 15 -21.71 -7.56 9.14
N LYS A 16 -21.96 -8.22 10.27
CA LYS A 16 -21.31 -7.88 11.55
C LYS A 16 -19.79 -8.04 11.48
N LYS A 17 -19.28 -9.09 10.80
CA LYS A 17 -17.84 -9.28 10.58
C LYS A 17 -17.28 -8.16 9.70
N LEU A 18 -17.93 -7.84 8.58
CA LEU A 18 -17.54 -6.73 7.69
C LEU A 18 -17.46 -5.39 8.42
N ARG A 19 -18.50 -5.03 9.19
CA ARG A 19 -18.48 -3.83 10.03
C ARG A 19 -17.30 -3.80 10.99
N THR A 20 -17.01 -4.93 11.63
CA THR A 20 -15.92 -5.03 12.61
C THR A 20 -14.55 -4.89 11.93
N ALA A 21 -14.34 -5.56 10.80
CA ALA A 21 -13.10 -5.47 10.02
C ALA A 21 -12.84 -4.03 9.53
N LEU A 22 -13.85 -3.36 8.98
CA LEU A 22 -13.78 -1.95 8.58
C LEU A 22 -13.44 -1.06 9.78
N ALA A 23 -14.10 -1.26 10.91
CA ALA A 23 -13.87 -0.46 12.11
C ALA A 23 -12.47 -0.64 12.72
N ILE A 24 -11.92 -1.85 12.72
CA ILE A 24 -10.54 -2.10 13.13
C ILE A 24 -9.57 -1.41 12.16
N SER A 25 -9.82 -1.52 10.85
CA SER A 25 -9.02 -0.83 9.83
C SER A 25 -8.97 0.68 10.07
N GLN A 26 -10.12 1.33 10.29
CA GLN A 26 -10.20 2.75 10.64
C GLN A 26 -9.53 3.06 11.98
N GLY A 27 -9.67 2.19 12.98
CA GLY A 27 -9.01 2.32 14.29
C GLY A 27 -7.49 2.41 14.16
N THR A 28 -6.86 1.60 13.31
CA THR A 28 -5.40 1.68 13.11
C THR A 28 -4.92 3.03 12.57
N LYS A 29 -5.77 3.73 11.79
CA LYS A 29 -5.49 5.09 11.30
C LYS A 29 -5.76 6.12 12.39
N LEU A 30 -6.91 6.01 13.05
CA LEU A 30 -7.34 6.93 14.10
C LEU A 30 -6.33 7.01 15.25
N LEU A 31 -5.76 5.87 15.64
CA LEU A 31 -4.79 5.80 16.74
C LEU A 31 -3.56 6.68 16.47
N SER A 32 -3.02 6.64 15.26
CA SER A 32 -1.88 7.52 14.89
C SER A 32 -2.25 9.00 14.90
N THR A 33 -3.45 9.35 14.45
CA THR A 33 -3.92 10.75 14.43
C THR A 33 -4.12 11.28 15.85
N LEU A 34 -4.82 10.52 16.70
CA LEU A 34 -5.10 10.96 18.06
C LEU A 34 -3.85 11.01 18.93
N GLN A 35 -2.84 10.16 18.67
CA GLN A 35 -1.55 10.25 19.36
C GLN A 35 -0.83 11.57 19.08
N GLN A 36 -0.86 12.06 17.83
CA GLN A 36 -0.28 13.36 17.46
C GLN A 36 -1.06 14.52 18.08
N GLU A 37 -2.38 14.42 18.18
CA GLU A 37 -3.22 15.46 18.78
C GLU A 37 -3.16 15.50 20.32
N ALA A 38 -2.87 14.37 20.96
CA ALA A 38 -2.88 14.25 22.43
C ALA A 38 -1.83 15.14 23.12
N GLU A 39 -0.78 15.56 22.42
CA GLU A 39 0.27 16.46 22.91
C GLU A 39 -0.27 17.83 23.37
N GLY A 40 -1.43 18.27 22.87
CA GLY A 40 -2.06 19.55 23.23
C GLY A 40 -2.96 19.54 24.47
N THR A 41 -3.16 18.40 25.14
CA THR A 41 -4.24 18.21 26.14
C THR A 41 -3.81 18.36 27.61
N VAL A 42 -2.64 18.94 27.86
CA VAL A 42 -1.93 18.94 29.15
C VAL A 42 -2.59 19.83 30.22
N SER A 43 -3.49 20.76 29.87
CA SER A 43 -3.99 21.82 30.78
C SER A 43 -5.53 21.98 30.84
N HIS A 44 -6.27 20.88 30.92
CA HIS A 44 -7.74 20.96 31.06
C HIS A 44 -8.15 20.89 32.53
N ASP A 45 -8.90 21.89 33.01
CA ASP A 45 -9.63 21.82 34.29
C ASP A 45 -10.68 20.69 34.31
N GLN A 46 -11.23 20.37 35.49
CA GLN A 46 -12.19 19.28 35.71
C GLN A 46 -13.31 19.22 34.63
N THR A 47 -14.02 20.33 34.41
CA THR A 47 -15.12 20.39 33.43
C THR A 47 -14.62 20.19 32.01
N LYS A 48 -13.53 20.86 31.61
CA LYS A 48 -12.93 20.69 30.28
C LYS A 48 -12.43 19.26 30.05
N ARG A 49 -11.96 18.56 31.09
CA ARG A 49 -11.49 17.18 31.00
C ARG A 49 -12.68 16.23 30.77
N VAL A 50 -13.76 16.38 31.52
CA VAL A 50 -14.99 15.59 31.31
C VAL A 50 -15.56 15.80 29.90
N THR A 51 -15.64 17.05 29.44
CA THR A 51 -16.09 17.38 28.07
C THR A 51 -15.18 16.73 27.03
N TYR A 52 -13.86 16.86 27.18
CA TYR A 52 -12.89 16.24 26.28
C TYR A 52 -13.04 14.72 26.20
N LEU A 53 -13.14 14.02 27.34
CA LEU A 53 -13.28 12.57 27.38
C LEU A 53 -14.60 12.10 26.76
N THR A 54 -15.68 12.86 26.98
CA THR A 54 -17.00 12.63 26.36
C THR A 54 -16.93 12.76 24.83
N GLU A 55 -16.29 13.83 24.34
CA GLU A 55 -16.10 14.07 22.92
C GLU A 55 -15.18 13.04 22.29
N LEU A 56 -14.09 12.66 22.97
CA LEU A 56 -13.16 11.63 22.53
C LEU A 56 -13.87 10.28 22.32
N PHE A 57 -14.64 9.81 23.30
CA PHE A 57 -15.38 8.55 23.17
C PHE A 57 -16.37 8.58 21.99
N SER A 58 -17.08 9.70 21.83
CA SER A 58 -18.05 9.87 20.74
C SER A 58 -17.37 9.98 19.37
N ARG A 59 -16.22 10.67 19.29
CA ARG A 59 -15.39 10.79 18.10
C ARG A 59 -14.80 9.45 17.69
N ILE A 60 -14.31 8.64 18.64
CA ILE A 60 -13.81 7.28 18.37
C ILE A 60 -14.88 6.46 17.66
N HIS A 61 -16.10 6.40 18.21
CA HIS A 61 -17.17 5.67 17.56
C HIS A 61 -17.53 6.27 16.18
N ARG A 62 -17.55 7.60 16.06
CA ARG A 62 -17.88 8.28 14.81
C ARG A 62 -16.91 7.90 13.69
N GLU A 63 -15.61 7.98 13.95
CA GLU A 63 -14.57 7.74 12.95
C GLU A 63 -14.35 6.25 12.67
N MET A 64 -14.38 5.39 13.70
CA MET A 64 -14.22 3.95 13.48
C MET A 64 -15.38 3.35 12.67
N PHE A 65 -16.61 3.85 12.85
CA PHE A 65 -17.80 3.28 12.21
C PHE A 65 -18.37 4.13 11.06
N GLN A 66 -17.60 5.08 10.52
CA GLN A 66 -18.06 5.97 9.45
C GLN A 66 -18.49 5.19 8.19
N ASP A 67 -17.80 4.11 7.85
CA ASP A 67 -18.05 3.28 6.65
C ASP A 67 -19.33 2.43 6.76
N TRP A 68 -20.00 2.46 7.92
CA TRP A 68 -21.22 1.70 8.20
C TRP A 68 -22.47 2.58 8.36
N LYS A 69 -22.34 3.92 8.18
CA LYS A 69 -23.39 4.89 8.53
C LYS A 69 -24.69 4.78 7.72
N GLU A 70 -24.63 4.28 6.49
CA GLU A 70 -25.78 4.18 5.56
C GLU A 70 -26.44 2.79 5.53
N GLN A 71 -26.09 1.91 6.47
CA GLN A 71 -26.62 0.55 6.50
C GLN A 71 -28.04 0.52 7.12
N PRO A 72 -28.99 -0.25 6.57
CA PRO A 72 -30.38 -0.27 7.03
C PRO A 72 -30.53 -0.95 8.40
N THR A 73 -29.49 -1.66 8.85
CA THR A 73 -29.40 -2.22 10.21
C THR A 73 -29.03 -1.18 11.27
N VAL A 74 -28.75 0.06 10.87
CA VAL A 74 -28.33 1.15 11.76
C VAL A 74 -29.50 2.04 12.13
N CYS A 75 -29.68 2.29 13.42
CA CYS A 75 -30.75 3.14 13.95
C CYS A 75 -30.27 4.53 14.42
N HIS A 76 -28.99 4.85 14.26
CA HIS A 76 -28.42 6.15 14.63
C HIS A 76 -27.13 6.43 13.84
N ARG A 77 -26.80 7.72 13.64
CA ARG A 77 -25.50 8.08 13.06
C ARG A 77 -24.34 7.66 13.99
N PRO A 78 -23.19 7.23 13.46
CA PRO A 78 -22.01 6.96 14.28
C PRO A 78 -21.68 8.11 15.24
N GLY A 79 -21.40 7.79 16.50
CA GLY A 79 -21.10 8.76 17.56
C GLY A 79 -22.31 9.43 18.20
N THR A 80 -23.54 9.15 17.74
CA THR A 80 -24.77 9.71 18.31
C THR A 80 -25.39 8.76 19.32
N MET A 81 -25.58 9.22 20.57
CA MET A 81 -26.27 8.47 21.62
C MET A 81 -27.75 8.82 21.64
N THR A 82 -28.62 7.97 21.10
CA THR A 82 -30.06 8.29 20.95
C THR A 82 -30.89 8.11 22.21
N ASP A 83 -30.44 7.26 23.14
CA ASP A 83 -31.14 6.94 24.39
C ASP A 83 -30.76 7.94 25.50
N PRO A 84 -31.70 8.75 26.03
CA PRO A 84 -31.42 9.76 27.06
C PRO A 84 -30.89 9.18 28.37
N ASP A 85 -31.42 8.03 28.81
CA ASP A 85 -31.04 7.42 30.09
C ASP A 85 -29.62 6.84 30.00
N LYS A 86 -29.31 6.18 28.88
CA LYS A 86 -27.94 5.75 28.61
C LYS A 86 -26.98 6.91 28.47
N ARG A 87 -27.40 8.03 27.87
CA ARG A 87 -26.57 9.23 27.73
C ARG A 87 -26.25 9.86 29.08
N LYS A 88 -27.23 9.91 29.99
CA LYS A 88 -27.01 10.36 31.37
C LYS A 88 -26.01 9.45 32.10
N ARG A 89 -26.26 8.14 32.11
CA ARG A 89 -25.36 7.15 32.75
C ARG A 89 -23.96 7.15 32.13
N PHE A 90 -23.86 7.34 30.82
CA PHE A 90 -22.59 7.49 30.12
C PHE A 90 -21.79 8.68 30.67
N ARG A 91 -22.43 9.84 30.79
CA ARG A 91 -21.80 11.05 31.31
C ARG A 91 -21.35 10.87 32.75
N GLU A 92 -22.21 10.35 33.63
CA GLU A 92 -21.89 10.04 35.03
C GLU A 92 -20.69 9.06 35.13
N THR A 93 -20.61 8.09 34.22
CA THR A 93 -19.49 7.15 34.18
C THR A 93 -18.18 7.82 33.71
N ILE A 94 -18.23 8.75 32.75
CA ILE A 94 -17.06 9.53 32.33
C ILE A 94 -16.61 10.50 33.43
N GLU A 95 -17.55 11.15 34.10
CA GLU A 95 -17.31 12.04 35.24
C GLU A 95 -16.55 11.31 36.35
N SER A 96 -16.85 10.03 36.60
CA SER A 96 -16.13 9.24 37.60
C SER A 96 -14.62 9.08 37.36
N LEU A 97 -14.12 9.36 36.15
CA LEU A 97 -12.68 9.37 35.86
C LEU A 97 -11.96 10.62 36.36
N VAL A 98 -12.68 11.69 36.71
CA VAL A 98 -12.12 12.96 37.16
C VAL A 98 -12.57 13.22 38.59
N LEU A 99 -11.63 13.58 39.46
CA LEU A 99 -11.90 13.83 40.88
C LEU A 99 -12.97 14.92 41.03
N ASP A 100 -13.88 14.72 41.98
CA ASP A 100 -14.92 15.66 42.38
C ASP A 100 -14.96 15.76 43.92
N GLY A 101 -14.03 16.53 44.46
CA GLY A 101 -13.79 16.56 45.91
C GLY A 101 -13.44 15.17 46.45
N ASP A 102 -14.10 14.75 47.53
CA ASP A 102 -13.92 13.43 48.14
C ASP A 102 -14.97 12.39 47.68
N VAL A 103 -15.85 12.75 46.73
CA VAL A 103 -17.03 11.94 46.37
C VAL A 103 -16.65 10.67 45.61
N ASN A 104 -15.58 10.70 44.83
CA ASN A 104 -15.17 9.62 43.92
C ASN A 104 -13.66 9.35 43.94
N ASP A 105 -12.98 9.66 45.04
CA ASP A 105 -11.52 9.49 45.20
C ASP A 105 -11.07 8.05 44.94
N ASP A 106 -11.93 7.06 45.19
CA ASP A 106 -11.69 5.64 44.94
C ASP A 106 -11.76 5.25 43.45
N THR A 107 -12.28 6.11 42.57
CA THR A 107 -12.49 5.81 41.13
C THR A 107 -11.80 6.78 40.17
N ALA A 108 -11.52 8.01 40.60
CA ALA A 108 -10.91 9.03 39.76
C ALA A 108 -9.50 8.63 39.29
N ILE A 109 -9.13 8.99 38.05
CA ILE A 109 -7.76 8.83 37.55
C ILE A 109 -7.12 10.19 37.22
N PHE A 110 -7.92 11.25 37.13
CA PHE A 110 -7.49 12.63 36.98
C PHE A 110 -7.88 13.44 38.21
N ASP A 111 -7.02 14.37 38.66
CA ASP A 111 -7.35 15.34 39.71
C ASP A 111 -8.20 16.50 39.16
N ASN A 112 -8.57 17.45 40.03
CA ASN A 112 -9.38 18.64 39.67
C ASN A 112 -8.67 19.56 38.66
N ASN A 113 -7.35 19.46 38.54
CA ASN A 113 -6.53 20.21 37.60
C ASN A 113 -6.27 19.42 36.30
N GLY A 114 -6.83 18.21 36.18
CA GLY A 114 -6.71 17.34 35.03
C GLY A 114 -5.36 16.62 34.90
N PHE A 115 -4.55 16.58 35.97
CA PHE A 115 -3.35 15.74 36.07
C PHE A 115 -3.70 14.32 36.46
N VAL A 116 -2.87 13.35 36.08
CA VAL A 116 -3.09 11.95 36.42
C VAL A 116 -2.70 11.69 37.87
N ILE A 117 -3.57 11.01 38.62
CA ILE A 117 -3.33 10.64 40.01
C ILE A 117 -2.45 9.39 40.04
N LYS A 118 -1.30 9.48 40.72
CA LYS A 118 -0.44 8.31 40.97
C LYS A 118 -1.00 7.50 42.13
N THR A 119 -1.52 6.31 41.83
CA THR A 119 -2.05 5.34 42.79
C THR A 119 -1.59 3.91 42.47
N GLU A 120 -1.53 3.05 43.48
CA GLU A 120 -1.24 1.62 43.35
C GLU A 120 -2.43 0.84 42.76
N ASN A 121 -3.67 1.33 42.93
CA ASN A 121 -4.88 0.64 42.49
C ASN A 121 -5.41 1.11 41.11
N ILE A 122 -4.56 1.64 40.24
CA ILE A 122 -4.97 2.18 38.93
C ILE A 122 -5.70 1.15 38.05
N ALA A 123 -5.29 -0.13 38.13
CA ALA A 123 -5.94 -1.22 37.41
C ALA A 123 -7.40 -1.40 37.85
N GLU A 124 -7.67 -1.32 39.15
CA GLU A 124 -9.02 -1.42 39.72
C GLU A 124 -9.89 -0.24 39.31
N ARG A 125 -9.36 0.99 39.36
CA ARG A 125 -10.09 2.21 38.94
C ARG A 125 -10.55 2.12 37.49
N LEU A 126 -9.64 1.72 36.59
CA LEU A 126 -9.94 1.54 35.17
C LEU A 126 -10.85 0.33 34.91
N ALA A 127 -10.69 -0.77 35.65
CA ALA A 127 -11.58 -1.92 35.58
C ALA A 127 -13.01 -1.57 36.00
N ASN A 128 -13.18 -0.74 37.04
CA ASN A 128 -14.48 -0.26 37.48
C ASN A 128 -15.15 0.62 36.41
N PHE A 129 -14.39 1.56 35.82
CA PHE A 129 -14.87 2.35 34.69
C PHE A 129 -15.28 1.46 33.50
N TYR A 130 -14.42 0.50 33.11
CA TYR A 130 -14.68 -0.42 32.01
C TYR A 130 -15.94 -1.25 32.26
N TYR A 131 -16.10 -1.82 33.47
CA TYR A 131 -17.27 -2.58 33.89
C TYR A 131 -18.55 -1.75 33.80
N LYS A 132 -18.57 -0.53 34.36
CA LYS A 132 -19.72 0.39 34.31
C LYS A 132 -20.07 0.76 32.86
N MET A 133 -19.08 1.17 32.07
CA MET A 133 -19.28 1.65 30.70
C MET A 133 -19.82 0.54 29.78
N ARG A 134 -19.35 -0.68 29.99
CA ARG A 134 -19.84 -1.89 29.32
C ARG A 134 -21.32 -2.16 29.61
N CYS A 135 -21.82 -1.85 30.80
CA CYS A 135 -23.25 -1.95 31.13
C CYS A 135 -24.08 -0.83 30.49
N VAL A 136 -23.52 0.38 30.33
CA VAL A 136 -24.22 1.53 29.73
C VAL A 136 -24.56 1.27 28.26
N ARG A 137 -23.59 0.77 27.47
CA ARG A 137 -23.72 0.53 26.01
C ARG A 137 -24.38 1.73 25.30
N PRO A 138 -23.72 2.90 25.27
CA PRO A 138 -24.30 4.16 24.80
C PRO A 138 -24.76 4.14 23.33
N PHE A 139 -24.22 3.23 22.52
CA PHE A 139 -24.56 3.06 21.11
C PHE A 139 -25.36 1.77 20.88
N SER A 140 -26.05 1.61 19.75
CA SER A 140 -26.74 0.36 19.43
C SER A 140 -25.79 -0.72 18.88
N TYR A 141 -24.62 -0.32 18.39
CA TYR A 141 -23.55 -1.21 17.92
C TYR A 141 -22.17 -0.66 18.28
N GLY A 142 -21.11 -1.43 18.03
CA GLY A 142 -19.73 -0.93 18.14
C GLY A 142 -19.19 -0.61 19.54
N ASN A 143 -20.02 -0.65 20.59
CA ASN A 143 -19.63 -0.25 21.96
C ASN A 143 -18.35 -0.90 22.47
N ARG A 144 -18.21 -2.22 22.31
CA ARG A 144 -17.06 -2.97 22.78
C ARG A 144 -15.77 -2.43 22.18
N LEU A 145 -15.69 -2.44 20.84
CA LEU A 145 -14.49 -1.99 20.14
C LEU A 145 -14.17 -0.51 20.42
N THR A 146 -15.21 0.32 20.58
CA THR A 146 -15.06 1.73 20.99
C THR A 146 -14.44 1.85 22.39
N LEU A 147 -14.91 1.04 23.34
CA LEU A 147 -14.41 1.03 24.72
C LEU A 147 -12.96 0.53 24.78
N ASP A 148 -12.64 -0.58 24.11
CA ASP A 148 -11.28 -1.13 24.05
C ASP A 148 -10.30 -0.11 23.46
N PHE A 149 -10.72 0.58 22.40
CA PHE A 149 -9.97 1.66 21.79
C PHE A 149 -9.82 2.87 22.72
N PHE A 150 -10.89 3.29 23.39
CA PHE A 150 -10.85 4.42 24.34
C PHE A 150 -9.87 4.16 25.50
N ILE A 151 -9.90 2.97 26.09
CA ILE A 151 -8.95 2.59 27.15
C ILE A 151 -7.51 2.58 26.64
N THR A 152 -7.29 2.00 25.44
CA THR A 152 -5.96 2.00 24.82
C THR A 152 -5.48 3.44 24.58
N MET A 153 -6.35 4.32 24.10
CA MET A 153 -6.03 5.74 23.90
C MET A 153 -5.71 6.47 25.19
N LEU A 154 -6.49 6.24 26.27
CA LEU A 154 -6.19 6.78 27.59
C LEU A 154 -4.76 6.41 28.01
N GLY A 155 -4.40 5.13 27.88
CA GLY A 155 -3.05 4.64 28.15
C GLY A 155 -1.92 5.31 27.36
N LYS A 156 -2.23 5.93 26.22
CA LYS A 156 -1.27 6.61 25.35
C LYS A 156 -1.23 8.11 25.56
N LEU A 157 -2.13 8.69 26.35
CA LEU A 157 -2.10 10.12 26.66
C LEU A 157 -0.77 10.48 27.34
N PRO A 158 -0.10 11.58 26.95
CA PRO A 158 1.15 12.01 27.57
C PRO A 158 1.05 12.15 29.09
N ALA A 159 -0.09 12.63 29.60
CA ALA A 159 -0.36 12.75 31.03
C ALA A 159 -0.33 11.39 31.75
N ILE A 160 -0.88 10.33 31.13
CA ILE A 160 -0.85 8.97 31.71
C ILE A 160 0.55 8.39 31.59
N LYS A 161 1.22 8.51 30.44
CA LYS A 161 2.60 8.04 30.27
C LYS A 161 3.60 8.75 31.20
N GLY A 162 3.35 10.01 31.58
CA GLY A 162 4.19 10.73 32.52
C GLY A 162 4.16 10.16 33.95
N VAL A 163 3.08 9.44 34.32
CA VAL A 163 2.91 8.84 35.65
C VAL A 163 3.09 7.31 35.61
N TYR A 164 2.58 6.68 34.55
CA TYR A 164 2.62 5.25 34.27
C TYR A 164 3.38 5.03 32.95
N GLU A 165 4.71 5.09 33.01
CA GLU A 165 5.62 5.10 31.85
C GLU A 165 5.34 3.98 30.84
N GLN A 166 5.06 2.77 31.33
CA GLN A 166 4.82 1.59 30.50
C GLN A 166 3.40 1.52 29.93
N GLY A 167 2.49 2.38 30.40
CA GLY A 167 1.08 2.48 30.00
C GLY A 167 0.30 1.16 30.12
N ILE A 168 -0.92 1.18 29.58
CA ILE A 168 -1.75 -0.02 29.40
C ILE A 168 -1.57 -0.58 27.99
N ASP A 169 -1.43 -1.90 27.88
CA ASP A 169 -1.31 -2.61 26.61
C ASP A 169 -2.00 -3.97 26.66
N PHE A 170 -3.12 -4.11 25.96
CA PHE A 170 -3.89 -5.36 25.94
C PHE A 170 -3.19 -6.51 25.18
N ARG A 171 -2.01 -6.31 24.60
CA ARG A 171 -1.19 -7.43 24.10
C ARG A 171 -0.54 -8.23 25.24
N ARG A 172 -0.54 -7.71 26.47
CA ARG A 172 0.04 -8.35 27.66
C ARG A 172 -0.92 -9.31 28.38
N ILE A 173 -2.20 -9.31 28.01
CA ILE A 173 -3.23 -10.13 28.66
C ILE A 173 -3.22 -11.58 28.17
N GLU A 174 -3.82 -12.47 28.95
CA GLU A 174 -4.00 -13.89 28.63
C GLU A 174 -5.35 -14.17 27.94
N SER A 175 -5.54 -15.40 27.44
CA SER A 175 -6.79 -15.78 26.77
C SER A 175 -8.00 -15.73 27.70
N SER A 176 -7.82 -16.10 28.98
CA SER A 176 -8.81 -15.96 30.04
C SER A 176 -9.25 -14.50 30.23
N ASP A 177 -8.27 -13.58 30.29
CA ASP A 177 -8.53 -12.14 30.41
C ASP A 177 -9.34 -11.60 29.24
N ALA A 178 -8.97 -11.98 28.01
CA ALA A 178 -9.70 -11.58 26.81
C ALA A 178 -11.15 -12.07 26.83
N ALA A 179 -11.41 -13.28 27.33
CA ALA A 179 -12.77 -13.78 27.51
C ALA A 179 -13.51 -12.98 28.60
N VAL A 180 -12.86 -12.74 29.75
CA VAL A 180 -13.40 -12.00 30.90
C VAL A 180 -13.82 -10.57 30.52
N LEU A 181 -12.99 -9.83 29.79
CA LEU A 181 -13.28 -8.45 29.36
C LEU A 181 -14.54 -8.34 28.50
N HIS A 182 -15.03 -9.46 27.95
CA HIS A 182 -16.15 -9.47 27.01
C HIS A 182 -17.29 -10.42 27.37
N ASN A 183 -17.18 -11.21 28.44
CA ASN A 183 -18.27 -12.01 29.01
C ASN A 183 -19.16 -11.20 29.98
N PRO A 184 -20.46 -10.95 29.69
CA PRO A 184 -21.32 -10.06 30.48
C PRO A 184 -21.37 -10.36 31.97
N ASP A 185 -21.13 -11.62 32.33
CA ASP A 185 -21.26 -12.13 33.68
C ASP A 185 -19.95 -12.07 34.48
N SER A 186 -18.86 -11.56 33.88
CA SER A 186 -17.59 -11.38 34.58
C SER A 186 -17.72 -10.41 35.76
N SER A 187 -17.12 -10.80 36.88
CA SER A 187 -17.01 -9.97 38.08
C SER A 187 -16.01 -8.82 37.90
N LEU A 188 -16.16 -7.78 38.73
CA LEU A 188 -15.20 -6.67 38.77
C LEU A 188 -13.78 -7.15 39.10
N ARG A 189 -13.63 -8.16 39.96
CA ARG A 189 -12.31 -8.69 40.34
C ARG A 189 -11.61 -9.35 39.16
N GLU A 190 -12.32 -10.15 38.36
CA GLU A 190 -11.75 -10.77 37.16
C GLU A 190 -11.31 -9.72 36.14
N ILE A 191 -12.12 -8.67 35.94
CA ILE A 191 -11.74 -7.54 35.06
C ILE A 191 -10.52 -6.81 35.61
N THR A 192 -10.43 -6.62 36.93
CA THR A 192 -9.28 -5.98 37.58
C THR A 192 -8.00 -6.75 37.30
N VAL A 193 -8.02 -8.08 37.41
CA VAL A 193 -6.86 -8.94 37.08
C VAL A 193 -6.45 -8.77 35.62
N ALA A 194 -7.40 -8.70 34.68
CA ALA A 194 -7.09 -8.45 33.27
C ALA A 194 -6.38 -7.09 33.06
N PHE A 195 -6.77 -6.06 33.80
CA PHE A 195 -6.11 -4.75 33.77
C PHE A 195 -4.74 -4.79 34.46
N GLU A 196 -4.58 -5.50 35.58
CA GLU A 196 -3.27 -5.73 36.24
C GLU A 196 -2.28 -6.36 35.23
N HIS A 197 -2.71 -7.39 34.49
CA HIS A 197 -1.91 -7.99 33.42
C HIS A 197 -1.60 -7.02 32.28
N ALA A 198 -2.55 -6.16 31.89
CA ALA A 198 -2.34 -5.16 30.84
C ALA A 198 -1.35 -4.05 31.24
N PHE A 199 -1.19 -3.77 32.53
CA PHE A 199 -0.21 -2.83 33.08
C PHE A 199 1.18 -3.43 33.32
N ASP A 200 1.29 -4.75 33.45
CA ASP A 200 2.54 -5.44 33.78
C ASP A 200 3.50 -5.51 32.57
N PRO A 201 4.60 -4.73 32.55
CA PRO A 201 5.53 -4.70 31.43
C PRO A 201 6.31 -6.00 31.26
N THR A 202 6.40 -6.86 32.28
CA THR A 202 7.11 -8.14 32.20
C THR A 202 6.40 -9.14 31.29
N ARG A 203 5.11 -8.91 31.00
CA ARG A 203 4.29 -9.73 30.11
C ARG A 203 4.41 -9.35 28.63
N CYS A 204 5.22 -8.33 28.29
CA CYS A 204 5.41 -7.90 26.91
C CYS A 204 5.89 -9.06 26.02
N LYS A 205 5.13 -9.35 24.97
CA LYS A 205 5.54 -10.30 23.93
C LYS A 205 6.26 -9.56 22.82
N SER A 206 7.45 -10.05 22.48
CA SER A 206 8.27 -9.51 21.40
C SER A 206 8.10 -10.35 20.14
N LEU A 207 8.09 -9.66 18.99
CA LEU A 207 8.15 -10.30 17.69
C LEU A 207 9.50 -11.02 17.53
N GLN A 208 9.47 -12.35 17.47
CA GLN A 208 10.65 -13.17 17.20
C GLN A 208 10.98 -13.13 15.70
N ASN A 209 11.68 -12.08 15.27
CA ASN A 209 12.11 -11.94 13.89
C ASN A 209 13.28 -12.87 13.57
N LYS A 210 12.98 -14.07 13.10
CA LYS A 210 13.97 -14.93 12.43
C LYS A 210 14.18 -14.42 11.00
N PRO A 211 15.42 -14.26 10.52
CA PRO A 211 15.67 -13.99 9.11
C PRO A 211 14.91 -15.01 8.26
N ASN A 212 14.06 -14.55 7.34
CA ASN A 212 13.46 -15.48 6.40
C ASN A 212 14.55 -16.02 5.47
N ALA A 213 14.36 -17.25 5.01
CA ALA A 213 15.09 -17.77 3.86
C ALA A 213 14.59 -17.15 2.54
N TYR A 214 13.95 -15.98 2.58
CA TYR A 214 13.57 -15.25 1.38
C TYR A 214 14.88 -14.79 0.75
N GLY A 215 15.27 -15.48 -0.33
CA GLY A 215 16.68 -15.68 -0.62
C GLY A 215 17.52 -14.41 -0.66
N LYS A 216 18.76 -14.52 -0.17
CA LYS A 216 19.75 -13.46 -0.29
C LYS A 216 19.96 -13.18 -1.78
N TRP A 217 19.64 -11.96 -2.19
CA TRP A 217 19.85 -11.57 -3.57
C TRP A 217 21.35 -11.59 -3.88
N PRO A 218 21.77 -12.13 -5.04
CA PRO A 218 23.17 -12.08 -5.39
C PRO A 218 23.57 -10.61 -5.62
N GLU A 219 24.59 -10.18 -4.88
CA GLU A 219 25.16 -8.84 -4.94
C GLU A 219 26.55 -8.94 -5.56
N ASN A 220 26.62 -9.14 -6.87
CA ASN A 220 27.89 -9.18 -7.57
C ASN A 220 28.42 -7.76 -7.74
N LYS A 221 29.01 -7.23 -6.66
CA LYS A 221 29.56 -5.88 -6.55
C LYS A 221 30.97 -5.95 -5.97
N LEU A 222 31.86 -5.10 -6.48
CA LEU A 222 33.21 -4.92 -5.95
C LEU A 222 33.46 -3.43 -5.71
N PHE A 223 34.08 -3.09 -4.58
CA PHE A 223 34.51 -1.71 -4.32
C PHE A 223 35.95 -1.52 -4.76
N ILE A 224 36.19 -0.49 -5.57
CA ILE A 224 37.53 -0.04 -5.98
C ILE A 224 37.66 1.41 -5.52
N HIS A 225 38.55 1.69 -4.57
CA HIS A 225 38.71 3.00 -3.93
C HIS A 225 37.38 3.61 -3.41
N GLY A 226 36.53 2.77 -2.83
CA GLY A 226 35.22 3.19 -2.29
C GLY A 226 34.13 3.41 -3.34
N ILE A 227 34.41 3.16 -4.63
CA ILE A 227 33.44 3.24 -5.72
C ILE A 227 32.91 1.83 -6.04
N PRO A 228 31.58 1.62 -6.06
CA PRO A 228 31.00 0.32 -6.35
C PRO A 228 30.93 0.04 -7.85
N PHE A 229 31.52 -1.07 -8.28
CA PHE A 229 31.44 -1.58 -9.65
C PHE A 229 30.71 -2.92 -9.71
N LEU A 230 30.08 -3.20 -10.84
CA LEU A 230 29.53 -4.52 -11.13
C LEU A 230 30.66 -5.52 -11.28
N SER A 231 30.55 -6.67 -10.62
CA SER A 231 31.55 -7.72 -10.67
C SER A 231 30.99 -9.03 -11.19
N HIS A 232 31.88 -9.94 -11.58
CA HIS A 232 31.53 -11.30 -11.96
C HIS A 232 32.73 -12.22 -11.73
N THR A 233 32.48 -13.42 -11.20
CA THR A 233 33.51 -14.47 -11.10
C THR A 233 33.31 -15.46 -12.22
N THR A 234 34.33 -15.63 -13.07
CA THR A 234 34.27 -16.58 -14.20
C THR A 234 34.13 -18.02 -13.72
N ALA A 235 33.78 -18.94 -14.63
CA ALA A 235 33.76 -20.38 -14.33
C ALA A 235 35.12 -20.95 -13.87
N THR A 236 36.22 -20.27 -14.23
CA THR A 236 37.59 -20.59 -13.81
C THR A 236 37.99 -19.92 -12.49
N GLY A 237 37.09 -19.19 -11.83
CA GLY A 237 37.33 -18.57 -10.53
C GLY A 237 37.98 -17.18 -10.58
N ILE A 238 38.09 -16.55 -11.75
CA ILE A 238 38.72 -15.24 -11.90
C ILE A 238 37.71 -14.14 -11.56
N LEU A 239 38.02 -13.32 -10.56
CA LEU A 239 37.21 -12.16 -10.20
C LEU A 239 37.45 -11.02 -11.20
N CYS A 240 36.39 -10.62 -11.88
CA CYS A 240 36.41 -9.57 -12.89
C CYS A 240 35.49 -8.42 -12.49
N VAL A 241 35.84 -7.22 -12.96
CA VAL A 241 34.93 -6.08 -13.06
C VAL A 241 34.31 -6.09 -14.45
N VAL A 242 33.04 -5.74 -14.51
CA VAL A 242 32.24 -5.82 -15.74
C VAL A 242 32.20 -4.43 -16.39
N SER A 243 32.42 -4.35 -17.69
CA SER A 243 32.20 -3.15 -18.50
C SER A 243 30.77 -3.08 -19.02
N VAL A 244 30.33 -1.90 -19.46
CA VAL A 244 28.93 -1.66 -19.85
C VAL A 244 28.47 -2.42 -21.09
N ASN A 245 29.39 -2.98 -21.88
CA ASN A 245 29.08 -3.90 -22.99
C ASN A 245 29.17 -5.39 -22.60
N GLY A 246 29.34 -5.67 -21.31
CA GLY A 246 29.47 -7.00 -20.73
C GLY A 246 30.89 -7.55 -20.70
N GLY A 247 31.92 -6.80 -21.11
CA GLY A 247 33.32 -7.25 -21.09
C GLY A 247 33.82 -7.52 -19.68
N LEU A 248 34.60 -8.59 -19.51
CA LEU A 248 35.14 -9.05 -18.24
C LEU A 248 36.60 -8.63 -18.10
N VAL A 249 36.87 -7.68 -17.21
CA VAL A 249 38.21 -7.14 -16.94
C VAL A 249 38.72 -7.70 -15.60
N PRO A 250 39.77 -8.54 -15.59
CA PRO A 250 40.39 -9.02 -14.36
C PRO A 250 40.84 -7.87 -13.46
N LEU A 251 40.69 -8.04 -12.14
CA LEU A 251 40.98 -6.97 -11.17
C LEU A 251 42.44 -6.49 -11.22
N ASP A 252 43.38 -7.39 -11.50
CA ASP A 252 44.81 -7.12 -11.62
C ASP A 252 45.18 -6.30 -12.87
N ARG A 253 44.27 -6.20 -13.85
CA ARG A 253 44.42 -5.38 -15.06
C ARG A 253 43.82 -3.99 -14.95
N ILE A 254 43.22 -3.65 -13.81
CA ILE A 254 42.66 -2.31 -13.57
C ILE A 254 43.74 -1.42 -12.99
N SER A 255 44.21 -0.44 -13.76
CA SER A 255 45.20 0.53 -13.28
C SER A 255 44.62 1.37 -12.14
N GLN A 256 45.39 1.51 -11.05
CA GLN A 256 45.03 2.33 -9.89
C GLN A 256 44.98 3.83 -10.21
N GLU A 257 45.57 4.26 -11.34
CA GLU A 257 45.60 5.67 -11.79
C GLU A 257 44.26 6.16 -12.38
N ILE A 258 43.24 5.28 -12.49
CA ILE A 258 41.92 5.58 -13.08
C ILE A 258 41.00 6.34 -12.09
N PHE A 259 41.46 6.74 -10.90
CA PHE A 259 40.62 7.41 -9.89
C PHE A 259 41.25 8.70 -9.37
N ILE A 260 41.56 9.62 -10.29
CA ILE A 260 42.15 10.93 -9.98
C ILE A 260 41.10 11.85 -9.35
N ALA A 261 41.44 12.46 -8.21
CA ALA A 261 40.60 13.46 -7.57
C ALA A 261 40.31 14.64 -8.54
N GLY A 262 39.04 14.97 -8.73
CA GLY A 262 38.60 16.08 -9.59
C GLY A 262 38.16 15.70 -11.00
N LYS A 263 38.36 14.45 -11.46
CA LYS A 263 37.82 13.95 -12.74
C LYS A 263 36.54 13.12 -12.55
N HIS A 264 35.59 13.22 -13.48
CA HIS A 264 34.37 12.41 -13.45
C HIS A 264 34.61 11.01 -14.01
N LEU A 265 33.78 10.04 -13.63
CA LEU A 265 33.93 8.65 -14.10
C LEU A 265 33.78 8.52 -15.64
N ALA A 266 32.97 9.38 -16.25
CA ALA A 266 32.79 9.40 -17.70
C ALA A 266 34.01 9.95 -18.47
N ASP A 267 34.99 10.55 -17.77
CA ASP A 267 36.21 11.13 -18.36
C ASP A 267 37.38 10.14 -18.43
N TYR A 268 37.23 8.93 -17.89
CA TYR A 268 38.29 7.94 -17.91
C TYR A 268 38.33 7.17 -19.24
N PRO A 269 39.54 6.79 -19.71
CA PRO A 269 39.68 6.03 -20.93
C PRO A 269 38.92 4.71 -20.84
N LEU A 270 38.30 4.34 -21.95
CA LEU A 270 37.61 3.07 -22.10
C LEU A 270 38.57 1.92 -21.75
N CYS A 271 38.07 0.87 -21.09
CA CYS A 271 38.90 -0.30 -20.88
C CYS A 271 39.21 -0.92 -22.25
N ALA A 272 40.49 -0.86 -22.65
CA ALA A 272 40.94 -1.43 -23.92
C ALA A 272 40.53 -2.89 -24.02
N SER A 273 40.08 -3.31 -25.21
CA SER A 273 39.59 -4.67 -25.48
C SER A 273 40.64 -5.75 -25.15
N GLU A 274 41.93 -5.43 -25.25
CA GLU A 274 43.07 -6.29 -24.87
C GLU A 274 43.12 -6.64 -23.37
N ASN A 275 42.54 -5.79 -22.51
CA ASN A 275 42.48 -6.04 -21.07
C ASN A 275 41.34 -6.98 -20.69
N MET A 276 40.41 -7.26 -21.61
CA MET A 276 39.27 -8.14 -21.37
C MET A 276 39.66 -9.62 -21.59
N ILE A 277 39.17 -10.51 -20.74
CA ILE A 277 39.37 -11.97 -20.87
C ILE A 277 38.15 -12.70 -21.42
N GLY A 278 37.11 -11.97 -21.80
CA GLY A 278 35.85 -12.49 -22.31
C GLY A 278 34.69 -11.53 -22.05
N TYR A 279 33.48 -12.04 -22.22
CA TYR A 279 32.23 -11.28 -22.03
C TYR A 279 31.25 -12.09 -21.19
N LEU A 280 30.37 -11.38 -20.49
CA LEU A 280 29.20 -11.97 -19.85
C LEU A 280 28.31 -12.67 -20.90
N PRO A 281 27.88 -13.91 -20.67
CA PRO A 281 26.90 -14.56 -21.53
C PRO A 281 25.60 -13.75 -21.64
N LYS A 282 24.89 -13.85 -22.76
CA LYS A 282 23.63 -13.13 -23.03
C LYS A 282 23.79 -11.62 -23.22
N THR A 283 25.00 -11.14 -23.49
CA THR A 283 25.27 -9.72 -23.82
C THR A 283 25.74 -9.53 -25.27
N GLU A 284 25.66 -10.58 -26.10
CA GLU A 284 26.20 -10.61 -27.47
C GLU A 284 25.53 -9.58 -28.38
N SER A 285 24.25 -9.27 -28.15
CA SER A 285 23.50 -8.24 -28.89
C SER A 285 24.10 -6.84 -28.72
N LEU A 286 24.78 -6.57 -27.60
CA LEU A 286 25.37 -5.27 -27.28
C LEU A 286 26.67 -4.99 -28.05
N ARG A 287 27.14 -5.95 -28.85
CA ARG A 287 28.41 -5.89 -29.60
C ARG A 287 28.24 -6.27 -31.07
N GLN A 288 27.01 -6.25 -31.58
CA GLN A 288 26.77 -6.46 -33.00
C GLN A 288 27.32 -5.30 -33.82
N THR A 289 27.79 -5.57 -35.05
CA THR A 289 28.29 -4.52 -35.94
C THR A 289 27.23 -3.42 -36.11
N GLY A 290 27.60 -2.16 -35.85
CA GLY A 290 26.68 -1.02 -35.86
C GLY A 290 26.09 -0.64 -34.50
N HIS A 291 26.32 -1.42 -33.43
CA HIS A 291 25.95 -1.07 -32.06
C HIS A 291 27.11 -0.43 -31.31
N TYR A 292 27.25 0.90 -31.43
CA TYR A 292 28.29 1.69 -30.76
C TYR A 292 27.74 2.57 -29.62
N GLU A 293 26.52 2.29 -29.18
CA GLU A 293 25.87 3.03 -28.11
C GLU A 293 25.08 2.08 -27.18
N ILE A 294 25.32 2.17 -25.87
CA ILE A 294 24.61 1.42 -24.81
C ILE A 294 23.93 2.40 -23.87
N ASP A 295 22.61 2.49 -23.92
CA ASP A 295 21.81 3.48 -23.18
C ASP A 295 22.45 4.89 -23.22
N GLY A 296 22.91 5.36 -24.39
CA GLY A 296 23.59 6.64 -24.55
C GLY A 296 25.09 6.67 -24.20
N ILE A 297 25.72 5.52 -23.90
CA ILE A 297 27.18 5.42 -23.63
C ILE A 297 27.83 5.08 -24.96
N SER A 298 28.72 5.93 -25.45
CA SER A 298 29.48 5.62 -26.67
C SER A 298 30.53 4.55 -26.41
N ILE A 299 30.68 3.64 -27.37
CA ILE A 299 31.61 2.51 -27.37
C ILE A 299 32.48 2.62 -28.62
N GLU A 300 33.78 2.38 -28.47
CA GLU A 300 34.71 2.41 -29.60
C GLU A 300 34.53 1.19 -30.53
N GLU A 301 34.97 1.34 -31.77
CA GLU A 301 34.82 0.29 -32.79
C GLU A 301 35.56 -1.01 -32.45
N ASP A 302 36.62 -0.91 -31.66
CA ASP A 302 37.43 -2.03 -31.17
C ASP A 302 36.80 -2.75 -29.96
N GLY A 303 35.63 -2.29 -29.50
CA GLY A 303 34.91 -2.85 -28.35
C GLY A 303 35.34 -2.29 -27.00
N ALA A 304 36.22 -1.29 -26.94
CA ALA A 304 36.56 -0.62 -25.69
C ALA A 304 35.32 0.08 -25.11
N ALA A 305 35.07 -0.15 -23.82
CA ALA A 305 33.88 0.35 -23.12
C ALA A 305 34.25 0.75 -21.68
N PRO A 306 33.52 1.69 -21.04
CA PRO A 306 33.78 2.03 -19.65
C PRO A 306 33.37 0.88 -18.71
N LEU A 307 34.01 0.84 -17.53
CA LEU A 307 33.60 -0.05 -16.45
C LEU A 307 32.19 0.31 -15.95
N PHE A 308 31.39 -0.70 -15.62
CA PHE A 308 30.03 -0.52 -15.13
C PHE A 308 30.07 -0.11 -13.65
N CYS A 309 29.97 1.19 -13.40
CA CYS A 309 29.82 1.75 -12.05
C CYS A 309 28.35 1.75 -11.60
N LEU A 310 28.09 1.24 -10.40
CA LEU A 310 26.76 1.15 -9.79
C LEU A 310 26.34 2.46 -9.09
N ASP A 311 27.26 3.41 -8.90
CA ASP A 311 27.02 4.73 -8.29
C ASP A 311 26.98 5.86 -9.35
N ILE A 312 26.41 5.56 -10.52
CA ILE A 312 26.15 6.55 -11.58
C ILE A 312 24.64 6.64 -11.79
N ASN A 313 24.11 7.87 -11.82
CA ASN A 313 22.76 8.11 -12.29
C ASN A 313 22.70 7.82 -13.79
N MET A 314 22.00 6.74 -14.17
CA MET A 314 22.01 6.24 -15.55
C MET A 314 21.61 7.27 -16.60
N LEU A 315 20.73 8.24 -16.25
CA LEU A 315 20.21 9.26 -17.16
C LEU A 315 21.20 10.38 -17.43
N THR A 316 22.01 10.73 -16.43
CA THR A 316 22.96 11.88 -16.52
C THR A 316 24.41 11.44 -16.67
N GLY A 317 24.75 10.18 -16.39
CA GLY A 317 26.13 9.69 -16.44
C GLY A 317 26.99 10.20 -15.29
N LEU A 318 26.38 10.89 -14.32
CA LEU A 318 27.05 11.50 -13.18
C LEU A 318 26.85 10.70 -11.89
N ARG A 319 27.84 10.76 -11.00
CA ARG A 319 27.69 10.28 -9.63
C ARG A 319 26.80 11.19 -8.81
N SER A 320 26.28 10.68 -7.70
CA SER A 320 25.32 11.39 -6.83
C SER A 320 25.73 12.84 -6.45
N PRO A 321 26.99 13.14 -6.06
CA PRO A 321 27.40 14.51 -5.75
C PRO A 321 27.33 15.45 -6.95
N ALA A 322 27.94 15.07 -8.08
CA ALA A 322 27.97 15.88 -9.29
C ALA A 322 26.56 16.04 -9.91
N HIS A 323 25.74 15.00 -9.87
CA HIS A 323 24.34 15.07 -10.27
C HIS A 323 23.57 16.12 -9.45
N THR A 324 23.77 16.14 -8.13
CA THR A 324 23.11 17.08 -7.23
C THR A 324 23.51 18.53 -7.53
N GLU A 325 24.79 18.78 -7.76
CA GLU A 325 25.29 20.11 -8.12
C GLU A 325 24.73 20.58 -9.48
N VAL A 326 24.68 19.70 -10.49
CA VAL A 326 24.07 20.04 -11.79
C VAL A 326 22.60 20.38 -11.64
N VAL A 327 21.84 19.64 -10.82
CA VAL A 327 20.42 19.95 -10.54
C VAL A 327 20.27 21.28 -9.80
N GLN A 328 21.14 21.58 -8.84
CA GLN A 328 21.11 22.86 -8.12
C GLN A 328 21.44 24.04 -9.05
N LEU A 329 22.46 23.90 -9.90
CA LEU A 329 22.83 24.89 -10.90
C LEU A 329 21.70 25.13 -11.91
N LEU A 330 21.03 24.05 -12.35
CA LEU A 330 19.86 24.13 -13.21
C LEU A 330 18.75 24.96 -12.55
N LYS A 331 18.46 24.70 -11.26
CA LYS A 331 17.46 25.45 -10.50
C LYS A 331 17.85 26.91 -10.29
N GLN A 332 19.13 27.22 -10.15
CA GLN A 332 19.60 28.61 -10.11
C GLN A 332 19.37 29.32 -11.44
N CYS A 333 19.46 28.60 -12.56
CA CYS A 333 19.25 29.16 -13.90
C CYS A 333 17.76 29.27 -14.30
N GLU A 334 16.94 28.26 -14.03
CA GLU A 334 15.56 28.14 -14.53
C GLU A 334 14.48 28.15 -13.43
N GLY A 335 14.90 28.25 -12.17
CA GLY A 335 14.03 28.30 -10.99
C GLY A 335 13.77 26.92 -10.36
N GLU A 336 13.13 26.93 -9.18
CA GLU A 336 12.94 25.74 -8.34
C GLU A 336 12.15 24.58 -8.99
N LYS A 337 11.34 24.88 -10.00
CA LYS A 337 10.53 23.89 -10.72
C LYS A 337 11.26 23.23 -11.89
N ALA A 338 12.48 23.66 -12.20
CA ALA A 338 13.26 23.10 -13.30
C ALA A 338 13.55 21.61 -13.07
N LEU A 339 13.40 20.82 -14.12
CA LEU A 339 13.62 19.39 -14.14
C LEU A 339 14.85 19.08 -14.98
N ILE A 340 15.60 18.03 -14.62
CA ILE A 340 16.85 17.67 -15.32
C ILE A 340 16.68 17.47 -16.84
N PHE A 341 15.47 17.10 -17.30
CA PHE A 341 15.16 16.95 -18.72
C PHE A 341 14.96 18.27 -19.46
N ASP A 342 14.84 19.42 -18.79
CA ASP A 342 14.77 20.74 -19.43
C ASP A 342 16.09 21.10 -20.13
N LEU A 343 17.18 20.42 -19.75
CA LEU A 343 18.50 20.52 -20.38
C LEU A 343 18.58 19.81 -21.73
N VAL A 344 17.66 18.87 -22.03
CA VAL A 344 17.70 18.06 -23.25
C VAL A 344 17.51 18.93 -24.50
N TYR A 345 18.46 18.84 -25.44
CA TYR A 345 18.51 19.64 -26.68
C TYR A 345 18.47 21.16 -26.47
N ASN A 346 18.71 21.64 -25.25
CA ASN A 346 18.62 23.05 -24.90
C ASN A 346 20.03 23.66 -24.75
N GLU A 347 20.67 23.97 -25.88
CA GLU A 347 22.03 24.55 -25.91
C GLU A 347 22.10 25.87 -25.15
N ARG A 348 21.07 26.72 -25.26
CA ARG A 348 21.03 28.00 -24.55
C ARG A 348 21.07 27.81 -23.03
N LEU A 349 20.32 26.85 -22.50
CA LEU A 349 20.34 26.54 -21.08
C LEU A 349 21.68 25.93 -20.66
N LYS A 350 22.23 25.02 -21.47
CA LYS A 350 23.59 24.50 -21.26
C LYS A 350 24.60 25.65 -21.14
N ASP A 351 24.63 26.59 -22.08
CA ASP A 351 25.58 27.70 -22.09
C ASP A 351 25.39 28.65 -20.89
N ARG A 352 24.15 28.88 -20.48
CA ARG A 352 23.84 29.62 -19.25
C ARG A 352 24.37 28.90 -18.01
N MET A 353 24.17 27.59 -17.91
CA MET A 353 24.69 26.79 -16.80
C MET A 353 26.23 26.80 -16.80
N LEU A 354 26.87 26.66 -17.96
CA LEU A 354 28.34 26.74 -18.09
C LEU A 354 28.89 28.09 -17.64
N SER A 355 28.18 29.18 -17.96
CA SER A 355 28.52 30.53 -17.51
C SER A 355 28.32 30.70 -15.99
N ALA A 356 27.23 30.14 -15.45
CA ALA A 356 26.89 30.19 -14.03
C ALA A 356 27.79 29.29 -13.15
N ALA A 357 28.48 28.31 -13.74
CA ALA A 357 29.45 27.48 -13.03
C ALA A 357 30.74 28.22 -12.62
N ASP A 358 30.87 29.52 -12.96
CA ASP A 358 31.92 30.44 -12.48
C ASP A 358 33.35 29.87 -12.54
N SER A 359 33.71 29.28 -13.68
CA SER A 359 35.02 28.67 -13.94
C SER A 359 35.36 27.45 -13.06
N ASP A 360 34.42 26.86 -12.32
CA ASP A 360 34.57 25.51 -11.75
C ASP A 360 34.58 24.50 -12.91
N SER A 361 35.80 24.12 -13.33
CA SER A 361 36.03 23.20 -14.45
C SER A 361 35.38 21.83 -14.25
N ARG A 362 35.27 21.36 -13.01
CA ARG A 362 34.61 20.09 -12.68
C ARG A 362 33.10 20.22 -12.86
N LEU A 363 32.50 21.32 -12.41
CA LEU A 363 31.06 21.55 -12.56
C LEU A 363 30.69 21.81 -14.03
N GLN A 364 31.49 22.60 -14.76
CA GLN A 364 31.33 22.78 -16.21
C GLN A 364 31.35 21.44 -16.94
N ARG A 365 32.32 20.59 -16.62
CA ARG A 365 32.41 19.26 -17.20
C ARG A 365 31.20 18.36 -16.86
N ALA A 366 30.68 18.47 -15.63
CA ALA A 366 29.48 17.73 -15.23
C ALA A 366 28.25 18.15 -16.06
N VAL A 367 28.10 19.44 -16.35
CA VAL A 367 27.03 19.96 -17.23
C VAL A 367 27.14 19.40 -18.64
N GLU A 368 28.35 19.36 -19.21
CA GLU A 368 28.58 18.80 -20.54
C GLU A 368 28.23 17.30 -20.61
N ILE A 369 28.73 16.51 -19.65
CA ILE A 369 28.44 15.07 -19.56
C ILE A 369 26.93 14.85 -19.47
N ALA A 370 26.25 15.57 -18.56
CA ALA A 370 24.81 15.44 -18.39
C ALA A 370 24.05 15.83 -19.67
N TYR A 371 24.38 16.95 -20.31
CA TYR A 371 23.74 17.41 -21.53
C TYR A 371 23.84 16.39 -22.67
N GLU A 372 25.05 15.88 -22.93
CA GLU A 372 25.28 14.90 -23.99
C GLU A 372 24.54 13.60 -23.69
N ARG A 373 24.69 13.10 -22.47
CA ARG A 373 24.07 11.87 -22.00
C ARG A 373 22.56 11.90 -22.11
N LEU A 374 21.93 12.93 -21.56
CA LEU A 374 20.48 13.09 -21.55
C LEU A 374 19.93 13.21 -22.97
N SER A 375 20.66 13.88 -23.87
CA SER A 375 20.27 14.01 -25.27
C SER A 375 20.26 12.65 -25.98
N LYS A 376 21.28 11.81 -25.78
CA LYS A 376 21.34 10.45 -26.37
C LYS A 376 20.27 9.53 -25.79
N ILE A 377 20.14 9.49 -24.46
CA ILE A 377 19.12 8.68 -23.79
C ILE A 377 17.70 9.11 -24.18
N THR A 378 17.45 10.40 -24.35
CA THR A 378 16.13 10.88 -24.75
C THR A 378 15.76 10.40 -26.15
N LYS A 379 16.69 10.36 -27.11
CA LYS A 379 16.43 9.73 -28.43
C LYS A 379 16.00 8.28 -28.30
N LYS A 380 16.66 7.50 -27.43
CA LYS A 380 16.29 6.11 -27.17
C LYS A 380 14.90 6.00 -26.55
N LEU A 381 14.61 6.84 -25.56
CA LEU A 381 13.30 6.89 -24.89
C LEU A 381 12.18 7.30 -25.86
N ASP A 382 12.42 8.28 -26.74
CA ASP A 382 11.47 8.71 -27.76
C ASP A 382 11.19 7.60 -28.78
N LYS A 383 12.23 6.92 -29.28
CA LYS A 383 12.07 5.77 -30.17
C LYS A 383 11.27 4.64 -29.51
N ALA A 384 11.61 4.32 -28.26
CA ALA A 384 10.90 3.31 -27.48
C ALA A 384 9.42 3.68 -27.28
N ARG A 385 9.14 4.95 -26.95
CA ARG A 385 7.77 5.48 -26.87
C ARG A 385 7.05 5.30 -28.20
N ASP A 386 7.64 5.73 -29.32
CA ASP A 386 6.99 5.70 -30.62
C ASP A 386 6.64 4.26 -31.06
N CYS A 387 7.52 3.29 -30.77
CA CYS A 387 7.22 1.87 -30.97
C CYS A 387 6.02 1.37 -30.16
N VAL A 388 5.80 1.88 -28.94
CA VAL A 388 4.63 1.51 -28.11
C VAL A 388 3.31 1.97 -28.74
N PHE A 389 3.34 3.04 -29.54
CA PHE A 389 2.16 3.61 -30.19
C PHE A 389 1.93 3.12 -31.62
N GLU A 390 2.78 2.23 -32.15
CA GLU A 390 2.62 1.68 -33.49
C GLU A 390 1.25 0.99 -33.64
N GLY A 391 0.50 1.40 -34.68
CA GLY A 391 -0.84 0.88 -34.96
C GLY A 391 -1.95 1.35 -34.02
N LYS A 392 -1.69 2.27 -33.08
CA LYS A 392 -2.71 2.82 -32.17
C LYS A 392 -3.34 4.08 -32.73
N THR A 393 -4.64 4.27 -32.48
CA THR A 393 -5.39 5.41 -33.01
C THR A 393 -6.11 6.18 -31.90
N PRO A 394 -6.19 7.53 -31.98
CA PRO A 394 -6.97 8.34 -31.04
C PRO A 394 -8.44 7.93 -30.99
N VAL A 395 -9.02 7.98 -29.80
CA VAL A 395 -10.45 7.71 -29.59
C VAL A 395 -11.17 8.90 -28.96
N ARG A 396 -12.46 9.03 -29.26
CA ARG A 396 -13.28 10.15 -28.76
C ARG A 396 -13.41 10.13 -27.23
N HIS A 397 -13.62 8.95 -26.67
CA HIS A 397 -13.80 8.71 -25.23
C HIS A 397 -12.73 7.75 -24.75
N PRO A 398 -11.51 8.23 -24.46
CA PRO A 398 -10.41 7.36 -24.09
C PRO A 398 -10.54 6.84 -22.66
N HIS A 399 -9.95 5.67 -22.41
CA HIS A 399 -9.99 4.97 -21.13
C HIS A 399 -8.60 4.91 -20.50
N LEU A 400 -8.54 5.24 -19.20
CA LEU A 400 -7.43 4.91 -18.31
C LEU A 400 -7.81 3.66 -17.52
N PHE A 401 -7.19 2.54 -17.84
CA PHE A 401 -7.20 1.35 -16.99
C PHE A 401 -5.99 1.39 -16.07
N MET A 402 -6.19 1.19 -14.78
CA MET A 402 -5.10 1.16 -13.80
C MET A 402 -5.19 -0.11 -12.97
N SER A 403 -4.06 -0.82 -12.85
CA SER A 403 -3.98 -2.02 -12.03
C SER A 403 -3.69 -1.67 -10.57
N MET A 404 -4.37 -2.37 -9.65
CA MET A 404 -4.09 -2.29 -8.20
C MET A 404 -3.89 -3.70 -7.64
N GLY A 405 -2.91 -3.85 -6.75
CA GLY A 405 -2.69 -5.12 -6.05
C GLY A 405 -1.22 -5.39 -5.75
N GLY A 406 -1.01 -6.15 -4.68
CA GLY A 406 0.32 -6.54 -4.24
C GLY A 406 1.10 -7.34 -5.29
N ALA A 407 2.41 -7.44 -5.06
CA ALA A 407 3.27 -8.27 -5.90
C ALA A 407 2.75 -9.71 -5.97
N GLY A 408 2.70 -10.27 -7.17
CA GLY A 408 2.21 -11.64 -7.36
C GLY A 408 0.72 -11.83 -7.12
N SER A 409 -0.12 -10.79 -7.00
CA SER A 409 -1.56 -10.99 -6.84
C SER A 409 -2.25 -11.51 -8.10
N GLY A 410 -1.64 -11.34 -9.28
CA GLY A 410 -2.14 -11.80 -10.58
C GLY A 410 -2.90 -10.72 -11.36
N LYS A 411 -2.29 -9.53 -11.47
CA LYS A 411 -2.82 -8.34 -12.15
C LYS A 411 -2.98 -8.48 -13.67
N THR A 412 -2.54 -9.59 -14.27
CA THR A 412 -2.74 -9.88 -15.70
C THR A 412 -4.22 -9.93 -16.10
N ALA A 413 -5.13 -10.14 -15.15
CA ALA A 413 -6.57 -10.01 -15.41
C ALA A 413 -6.99 -8.60 -15.87
N VAL A 414 -6.22 -7.55 -15.52
CA VAL A 414 -6.52 -6.18 -15.92
C VAL A 414 -6.24 -5.95 -17.41
N GLU A 415 -5.23 -6.62 -17.97
CA GLU A 415 -4.97 -6.61 -19.43
C GLU A 415 -6.14 -7.21 -20.21
N GLN A 416 -6.73 -8.30 -19.70
CA GLN A 416 -7.92 -8.91 -20.30
C GLN A 416 -9.12 -7.96 -20.29
N ILE A 417 -9.28 -7.19 -19.21
CA ILE A 417 -10.32 -6.16 -19.13
C ILE A 417 -10.06 -5.04 -20.13
N ALA A 418 -8.83 -4.53 -20.22
CA ALA A 418 -8.50 -3.48 -21.20
C ALA A 418 -8.75 -3.96 -22.63
N HIS A 419 -8.34 -5.18 -22.96
CA HIS A 419 -8.58 -5.77 -24.28
C HIS A 419 -10.09 -5.98 -24.55
N ALA A 420 -10.89 -6.38 -23.57
CA ALA A 420 -12.34 -6.53 -23.79
C ALA A 420 -13.04 -5.20 -24.13
N TYR A 421 -12.53 -4.08 -23.62
CA TYR A 421 -13.12 -2.75 -23.85
C TYR A 421 -12.58 -2.05 -25.10
N CYS A 422 -11.35 -2.33 -25.49
CA CYS A 422 -10.63 -1.54 -26.49
C CYS A 422 -9.98 -2.39 -27.59
N ASP A 423 -10.19 -3.71 -27.60
CA ASP A 423 -9.42 -4.68 -28.39
C ASP A 423 -7.92 -4.41 -28.21
N ASP A 424 -7.16 -4.40 -29.30
CA ASP A 424 -5.74 -4.03 -29.27
C ASP A 424 -5.50 -2.51 -29.27
N ASN A 425 -6.53 -1.65 -29.32
CA ASN A 425 -6.35 -0.20 -29.40
C ASN A 425 -6.13 0.46 -28.03
N PHE A 426 -5.12 -0.01 -27.30
CA PHE A 426 -4.59 0.60 -26.08
C PHE A 426 -3.08 0.39 -25.98
N VAL A 427 -2.42 1.22 -25.17
CA VAL A 427 -0.99 1.06 -24.84
C VAL A 427 -0.79 0.62 -23.40
N VAL A 428 0.27 -0.14 -23.13
CA VAL A 428 0.62 -0.58 -21.77
C VAL A 428 1.80 0.24 -21.27
N ALA A 429 1.59 0.97 -20.18
CA ALA A 429 2.63 1.69 -19.47
C ALA A 429 3.12 0.87 -18.27
N SER A 430 3.99 -0.12 -18.52
CA SER A 430 4.50 -1.04 -17.49
C SER A 430 5.96 -0.77 -17.14
N LEU A 431 6.22 -0.55 -15.85
CA LEU A 431 7.58 -0.34 -15.34
C LEU A 431 8.47 -1.57 -15.55
N ASP A 432 7.92 -2.77 -15.35
CA ASP A 432 8.68 -4.02 -15.45
C ASP A 432 9.08 -4.32 -16.90
N GLU A 433 8.20 -4.04 -17.87
CA GLU A 433 8.52 -4.19 -19.30
C GLU A 433 9.48 -3.11 -19.79
N PHE A 434 9.33 -1.86 -19.35
CA PHE A 434 10.22 -0.78 -19.76
C PHE A 434 11.65 -0.91 -19.21
N ARG A 435 11.86 -1.56 -18.05
CA ARG A 435 13.22 -1.91 -17.61
C ARG A 435 13.94 -2.82 -18.59
N LYS A 436 13.23 -3.76 -19.22
CA LYS A 436 13.82 -4.71 -20.19
C LYS A 436 14.32 -4.03 -21.46
N GLN A 437 13.92 -2.79 -21.72
CA GLN A 437 14.39 -2.00 -22.87
C GLN A 437 15.72 -1.27 -22.63
N SER A 438 16.23 -1.30 -21.39
CA SER A 438 17.57 -0.78 -21.07
C SER A 438 18.63 -1.82 -21.39
N ASP A 439 19.69 -1.39 -22.07
CA ASP A 439 20.85 -2.23 -22.38
C ASP A 439 21.61 -2.57 -21.08
N LEU A 440 21.71 -1.60 -20.17
CA LEU A 440 22.35 -1.78 -18.86
C LEU A 440 21.59 -2.77 -17.97
N TYR A 441 20.26 -2.84 -18.09
CA TYR A 441 19.48 -3.90 -17.43
C TYR A 441 19.93 -5.29 -17.91
N GLN A 442 20.14 -5.49 -19.22
CA GLN A 442 20.63 -6.75 -19.77
C GLN A 442 21.99 -7.15 -19.15
N VAL A 443 22.92 -6.20 -18.98
CA VAL A 443 24.22 -6.47 -18.35
C VAL A 443 24.07 -6.83 -16.86
N LEU A 444 23.29 -6.08 -16.10
CA LEU A 444 22.99 -6.39 -14.69
C LEU A 444 22.35 -7.78 -14.55
N THR A 445 21.44 -8.12 -15.47
CA THR A 445 20.80 -9.44 -15.51
C THR A 445 21.79 -10.57 -15.78
N ALA A 446 22.72 -10.36 -16.71
CA ALA A 446 23.73 -11.33 -17.11
C ALA A 446 24.77 -11.55 -16.01
N ALA A 447 25.14 -10.49 -15.30
CA ALA A 447 26.01 -10.55 -14.12
C ALA A 447 25.32 -11.19 -12.89
N SER A 448 24.04 -11.56 -12.97
CA SER A 448 23.24 -12.04 -11.83
C SER A 448 23.19 -11.04 -10.66
N HIS A 449 23.28 -9.74 -10.95
CA HIS A 449 23.15 -8.69 -9.94
C HIS A 449 21.68 -8.27 -9.82
N HIS A 450 21.06 -8.54 -8.67
CA HIS A 450 19.63 -8.29 -8.45
C HIS A 450 19.34 -7.37 -7.27
N SER A 451 20.37 -6.96 -6.51
CA SER A 451 20.16 -6.04 -5.39
C SER A 451 19.77 -4.64 -5.82
N ASP A 452 20.47 -4.12 -6.82
CA ASP A 452 20.33 -2.73 -7.21
C ASP A 452 19.79 -2.56 -8.64
N ASP A 453 19.52 -3.63 -9.40
CA ASP A 453 19.05 -3.50 -10.80
C ASP A 453 17.70 -2.78 -10.90
N TYR A 454 16.81 -3.03 -9.95
CA TYR A 454 15.53 -2.33 -9.80
C TYR A 454 15.68 -0.83 -9.57
N VAL A 455 16.72 -0.41 -8.83
CA VAL A 455 16.97 0.97 -8.42
C VAL A 455 17.79 1.70 -9.49
N TYR A 456 18.82 1.05 -10.02
CA TYR A 456 19.71 1.61 -11.03
C TYR A 456 18.97 1.92 -12.33
N VAL A 457 18.09 1.02 -12.79
CA VAL A 457 17.33 1.16 -14.04
C VAL A 457 15.99 1.90 -13.84
N GLU A 458 15.58 2.12 -12.59
CA GLU A 458 14.30 2.76 -12.27
C GLU A 458 14.10 4.13 -12.95
N PRO A 459 15.11 5.03 -12.99
CA PRO A 459 14.95 6.35 -13.60
C PRO A 459 14.59 6.27 -15.08
N PHE A 460 15.21 5.37 -15.85
CA PHE A 460 14.89 5.15 -17.27
C PHE A 460 13.47 4.62 -17.44
N ALA A 461 13.12 3.56 -16.72
CA ALA A 461 11.81 2.93 -16.85
C ALA A 461 10.67 3.86 -16.38
N ASN A 462 10.88 4.63 -15.31
CA ASN A 462 9.92 5.64 -14.86
C ASN A 462 9.76 6.75 -15.90
N ARG A 463 10.86 7.26 -16.49
CA ARG A 463 10.78 8.29 -17.52
C ARG A 463 10.04 7.81 -18.76
N LEU A 464 10.33 6.60 -19.24
CA LEU A 464 9.61 6.02 -20.38
C LEU A 464 8.12 5.84 -20.06
N ARG A 465 7.79 5.36 -18.87
CA ARG A 465 6.39 5.21 -18.44
C ARG A 465 5.65 6.54 -18.40
N ASP A 466 6.27 7.58 -17.85
CA ASP A 466 5.68 8.90 -17.78
C ASP A 466 5.53 9.51 -19.17
N ALA A 467 6.49 9.31 -20.07
CA ALA A 467 6.42 9.76 -21.47
C ALA A 467 5.32 9.04 -22.27
N VAL A 468 5.17 7.72 -22.09
CA VAL A 468 4.06 6.95 -22.69
C VAL A 468 2.72 7.41 -22.13
N ALA A 469 2.60 7.58 -20.81
CA ALA A 469 1.37 8.07 -20.19
C ALA A 469 0.99 9.47 -20.69
N GLU A 470 1.95 10.37 -20.77
CA GLU A 470 1.72 11.73 -21.25
C GLU A 470 1.34 11.77 -22.74
N HIS A 471 2.01 10.97 -23.57
CA HIS A 471 1.70 10.89 -25.00
C HIS A 471 0.31 10.28 -25.23
N ALA A 472 -0.07 9.23 -24.49
CA ALA A 472 -1.41 8.66 -24.56
C ALA A 472 -2.48 9.69 -24.16
N ARG A 473 -2.22 10.46 -23.11
CA ARG A 473 -3.09 11.52 -22.61
C ARG A 473 -3.31 12.61 -23.66
N LEU A 474 -2.24 13.19 -24.18
CA LEU A 474 -2.29 14.28 -25.17
C LEU A 474 -2.93 13.85 -26.49
N ASN A 475 -2.70 12.61 -26.92
CA ASN A 475 -3.23 12.09 -28.19
C ASN A 475 -4.54 11.32 -28.04
N ARG A 476 -5.15 11.32 -26.83
CA ARG A 476 -6.43 10.65 -26.54
C ARG A 476 -6.44 9.15 -26.91
N ILE A 477 -5.39 8.42 -26.55
CA ILE A 477 -5.24 6.98 -26.79
C ILE A 477 -5.52 6.22 -25.48
N ASN A 478 -6.25 5.10 -25.54
CA ASN A 478 -6.50 4.27 -24.36
C ASN A 478 -5.19 3.76 -23.75
N ILE A 479 -5.14 3.67 -22.44
CA ILE A 479 -3.93 3.27 -21.72
C ILE A 479 -4.23 2.35 -20.55
N LEU A 480 -3.45 1.28 -20.47
CA LEU A 480 -3.29 0.49 -19.26
C LEU A 480 -2.04 0.95 -18.50
N TYR A 481 -2.25 1.63 -17.38
CA TYR A 481 -1.21 2.02 -16.46
C TYR A 481 -0.94 0.87 -15.48
N ASP A 482 0.10 0.09 -15.76
CA ASP A 482 0.45 -1.07 -14.94
C ASP A 482 1.34 -0.69 -13.75
N GLY A 483 0.86 -1.03 -12.56
CA GLY A 483 1.56 -0.78 -11.32
C GLY A 483 0.91 -1.47 -10.13
N THR A 484 1.36 -1.11 -8.92
CA THR A 484 0.75 -1.67 -7.70
C THR A 484 -0.51 -0.92 -7.29
N GLY A 485 -0.70 0.32 -7.74
CA GLY A 485 -1.76 1.22 -7.25
C GLY A 485 -1.62 1.60 -5.77
N ILE A 486 -0.48 1.29 -5.14
CA ILE A 486 -0.29 1.29 -3.67
C ILE A 486 1.04 2.00 -3.30
N PRO A 487 1.05 2.95 -2.35
CA PRO A 487 -0.13 3.61 -1.79
C PRO A 487 -0.85 4.42 -2.88
N TYR A 488 -2.18 4.48 -2.82
CA TYR A 488 -2.97 5.20 -3.82
C TYR A 488 -2.65 6.70 -3.87
N GLN A 489 -2.65 7.36 -2.72
CA GLN A 489 -2.33 8.78 -2.59
C GLN A 489 -0.86 8.99 -2.18
N PRO A 490 -0.21 10.09 -2.65
CA PRO A 490 -0.70 11.05 -3.64
C PRO A 490 -0.44 10.59 -5.10
N ARG A 491 0.40 9.58 -5.31
CA ARG A 491 0.96 9.26 -6.64
C ARG A 491 -0.10 8.86 -7.66
N TYR A 492 -0.90 7.84 -7.36
CA TYR A 492 -1.86 7.29 -8.32
C TYR A 492 -3.13 8.13 -8.41
N SER A 493 -3.53 8.79 -7.31
CA SER A 493 -4.61 9.78 -7.35
C SER A 493 -4.30 10.95 -8.29
N ASN A 494 -3.05 11.44 -8.29
CA ASN A 494 -2.63 12.51 -9.22
C ASN A 494 -2.67 12.07 -10.69
N ILE A 495 -2.34 10.81 -10.97
CA ILE A 495 -2.47 10.26 -12.33
C ILE A 495 -3.94 10.22 -12.74
N VAL A 496 -4.81 9.68 -11.88
CA VAL A 496 -6.26 9.64 -12.15
C VAL A 496 -6.82 11.04 -12.40
N ASN A 497 -6.46 12.04 -11.59
CA ASN A 497 -6.87 13.42 -11.80
C ASN A 497 -6.45 13.97 -13.17
N ARG A 498 -5.16 13.84 -13.52
CA ARG A 498 -4.65 14.34 -14.81
C ARG A 498 -5.35 13.74 -16.02
N PHE A 499 -5.67 12.44 -15.97
CA PHE A 499 -6.41 11.79 -17.05
C PHE A 499 -7.89 12.18 -17.06
N LYS A 500 -8.50 12.30 -15.87
CA LYS A 500 -9.89 12.72 -15.75
C LYS A 500 -10.11 14.14 -16.29
N ASP A 501 -9.20 15.05 -15.99
CA ASP A 501 -9.22 16.45 -16.46
C ASP A 501 -9.18 16.55 -18.00
N GLU A 502 -8.63 15.53 -18.68
CA GLU A 502 -8.55 15.43 -20.14
C GLU A 502 -9.72 14.66 -20.77
N GLY A 503 -10.72 14.31 -19.95
CA GLY A 503 -11.93 13.64 -20.37
C GLY A 503 -11.78 12.13 -20.58
N PHE A 504 -10.79 11.49 -19.94
CA PHE A 504 -10.73 10.03 -19.91
C PHE A 504 -11.77 9.45 -18.96
N TYR A 505 -12.30 8.29 -19.31
CA TYR A 505 -12.96 7.41 -18.35
C TYR A 505 -11.89 6.69 -17.52
N THR A 506 -11.99 6.78 -16.20
CA THR A 506 -10.93 6.31 -15.30
C THR A 506 -11.40 5.08 -14.51
N GLN A 507 -10.64 4.00 -14.62
CA GLN A 507 -10.98 2.73 -14.00
C GLN A 507 -9.79 2.13 -13.27
N ILE A 508 -10.02 1.68 -12.03
CA ILE A 508 -9.07 0.86 -11.28
C ILE A 508 -9.64 -0.55 -11.13
N THR A 509 -8.85 -1.55 -11.53
CA THR A 509 -9.14 -2.95 -11.21
C THR A 509 -8.12 -3.45 -10.20
N GLY A 510 -8.60 -3.72 -8.99
CA GLY A 510 -7.87 -4.38 -7.92
C GLY A 510 -7.87 -5.90 -8.10
N VAL A 511 -6.71 -6.53 -7.94
CA VAL A 511 -6.60 -7.99 -7.82
C VAL A 511 -5.93 -8.33 -6.51
N ASP A 512 -6.64 -9.09 -5.68
CA ASP A 512 -6.21 -9.49 -4.35
C ASP A 512 -5.89 -10.99 -4.26
N ALA A 513 -4.90 -11.31 -3.44
CA ALA A 513 -4.46 -12.68 -3.20
C ALA A 513 -3.91 -12.82 -1.78
N PHE A 514 -4.10 -13.98 -1.15
CA PHE A 514 -3.63 -14.24 0.20
C PHE A 514 -2.10 -14.17 0.33
N ILE A 515 -1.60 -13.35 1.25
CA ILE A 515 -0.17 -13.30 1.60
C ILE A 515 0.23 -14.64 2.23
N THR A 516 -0.51 -15.00 3.28
CA THR A 516 -0.51 -16.27 3.99
C THR A 516 -1.92 -16.84 3.93
N LYS A 517 -2.05 -18.18 3.86
CA LYS A 517 -3.36 -18.82 3.98
C LYS A 517 -3.74 -18.89 5.47
N PRO A 518 -5.01 -18.65 5.82
CA PRO A 518 -5.53 -19.05 7.11
C PRO A 518 -5.46 -20.58 7.25
N GLU A 519 -5.13 -21.03 8.45
CA GLU A 519 -5.16 -22.45 8.81
C GLU A 519 -6.58 -22.99 8.69
N GLY A 520 -6.75 -24.15 8.04
CA GLY A 520 -8.04 -24.83 7.90
C GLY A 520 -8.86 -24.40 6.67
N ARG A 521 -8.37 -23.47 5.84
CA ARG A 521 -9.00 -23.03 4.58
C ARG A 521 -8.24 -23.51 3.34
N GLU A 522 -7.36 -24.49 3.46
CA GLU A 522 -6.50 -24.97 2.36
C GLU A 522 -7.30 -25.58 1.21
N THR A 523 -8.45 -26.19 1.51
CA THR A 523 -9.36 -26.80 0.51
C THR A 523 -10.18 -25.75 -0.25
N GLU A 524 -10.51 -24.63 0.39
CA GLU A 524 -11.19 -23.49 -0.22
C GLU A 524 -10.23 -22.68 -1.11
N LEU A 525 -9.03 -22.43 -0.59
CA LEU A 525 -8.02 -21.58 -1.22
C LEU A 525 -7.01 -22.46 -1.95
N VAL A 526 -7.33 -22.91 -3.16
CA VAL A 526 -6.48 -23.85 -3.93
C VAL A 526 -5.13 -23.22 -4.28
N ARG A 527 -5.10 -21.94 -4.64
CA ARG A 527 -3.87 -21.24 -5.07
C ARG A 527 -2.81 -21.23 -3.99
N SER A 528 -1.53 -21.41 -4.34
CA SER A 528 -0.44 -21.16 -3.38
C SER A 528 -0.45 -19.71 -2.91
N ASN A 529 -0.17 -19.49 -1.63
CA ASN A 529 -0.06 -18.13 -1.09
C ASN A 529 1.00 -17.31 -1.85
N VAL A 530 0.90 -15.99 -1.79
CA VAL A 530 1.81 -15.09 -2.52
C VAL A 530 3.25 -15.39 -2.15
N ILE A 531 3.53 -15.66 -0.88
CA ILE A 531 4.89 -15.90 -0.39
C ILE A 531 5.52 -17.11 -1.09
N THR A 532 4.81 -18.22 -1.16
CA THR A 532 5.27 -19.43 -1.86
C THR A 532 5.47 -19.15 -3.35
N SER A 533 4.58 -18.36 -3.95
CA SER A 533 4.69 -17.99 -5.36
C SER A 533 5.94 -17.16 -5.63
N VAL A 534 6.29 -16.25 -4.73
CA VAL A 534 7.49 -15.43 -4.87
C VAL A 534 8.76 -16.22 -4.53
N LYS A 535 8.74 -17.10 -3.51
CA LYS A 535 9.84 -18.04 -3.21
C LYS A 535 10.15 -18.93 -4.42
N LYS A 536 9.14 -19.54 -5.03
CA LYS A 536 9.29 -20.35 -6.26
C LYS A 536 9.86 -19.54 -7.44
N ARG A 537 9.45 -18.27 -7.57
CA ARG A 537 10.00 -17.37 -8.60
C ARG A 537 11.48 -17.10 -8.34
N PHE A 538 11.85 -16.87 -7.09
CA PHE A 538 13.23 -16.68 -6.69
C PHE A 538 14.06 -17.95 -6.95
N GLU A 539 13.59 -19.13 -6.56
CA GLU A 539 14.29 -20.40 -6.83
C GLU A 539 14.49 -20.66 -8.33
N LYS A 540 13.49 -20.28 -9.15
CA LYS A 540 13.55 -20.48 -10.60
C LYS A 540 14.45 -19.50 -11.33
N SER A 541 14.41 -18.21 -10.97
CA SER A 541 15.05 -17.15 -11.75
C SER A 541 16.08 -16.32 -10.98
N GLY A 542 16.33 -16.63 -9.70
CA GLY A 542 17.12 -15.79 -8.80
C GLY A 542 16.47 -14.44 -8.47
N ARG A 543 15.18 -14.23 -8.83
CA ARG A 543 14.50 -12.92 -8.75
C ARG A 543 13.16 -12.97 -8.06
N ALA A 544 12.97 -12.00 -7.17
CA ALA A 544 11.73 -11.70 -6.46
C ALA A 544 11.70 -10.20 -6.16
N LEU A 545 10.60 -9.68 -5.60
CA LEU A 545 10.62 -8.37 -4.93
C LEU A 545 11.03 -8.56 -3.48
N PRO A 546 11.67 -7.59 -2.79
CA PRO A 546 12.09 -7.79 -1.41
C PRO A 546 10.90 -8.14 -0.52
N TRP A 547 11.14 -8.96 0.52
CA TRP A 547 10.08 -9.39 1.44
C TRP A 547 9.30 -8.21 2.02
N VAL A 548 10.00 -7.21 2.55
CA VAL A 548 9.40 -6.01 3.15
C VAL A 548 8.51 -5.26 2.16
N VAL A 549 8.94 -5.16 0.90
CA VAL A 549 8.16 -4.51 -0.17
C VAL A 549 6.92 -5.34 -0.50
N THR A 550 7.08 -6.66 -0.63
CA THR A 550 5.96 -7.57 -0.92
C THR A 550 4.89 -7.48 0.17
N VAL A 551 5.29 -7.59 1.44
CA VAL A 551 4.39 -7.48 2.60
C VAL A 551 3.71 -6.12 2.66
N ASP A 552 4.48 -5.03 2.54
CA ASP A 552 3.95 -3.66 2.57
C ASP A 552 2.86 -3.43 1.52
N LYS A 553 3.10 -3.86 0.27
CA LYS A 553 2.12 -3.68 -0.82
C LYS A 553 0.83 -4.44 -0.56
N HIS A 554 0.88 -5.64 0.02
CA HIS A 554 -0.35 -6.37 0.31
C HIS A 554 -1.10 -5.83 1.53
N ILE A 555 -0.41 -5.49 2.62
CA ILE A 555 -1.03 -4.93 3.84
C ILE A 555 -1.66 -3.55 3.58
N ARG A 556 -1.10 -2.75 2.67
CA ARG A 556 -1.64 -1.43 2.29
C ARG A 556 -2.70 -1.47 1.20
N ALA A 557 -2.92 -2.61 0.54
CA ALA A 557 -3.90 -2.73 -0.54
C ALA A 557 -5.33 -2.34 -0.11
N PRO A 558 -5.85 -2.78 1.05
CA PRO A 558 -7.23 -2.46 1.44
C PRO A 558 -7.47 -0.97 1.62
N ARG A 559 -6.55 -0.28 2.30
CA ARG A 559 -6.64 1.18 2.48
C ARG A 559 -6.52 1.92 1.16
N SER A 560 -5.64 1.48 0.27
CA SER A 560 -5.48 2.11 -1.05
C SER A 560 -6.75 1.95 -1.89
N PHE A 561 -7.41 0.78 -1.80
CA PHE A 561 -8.67 0.51 -2.47
C PHE A 561 -9.83 1.37 -1.94
N LEU A 562 -10.01 1.44 -0.61
CA LEU A 562 -11.06 2.26 0.01
C LEU A 562 -10.83 3.76 -0.24
N ASN A 563 -9.58 4.23 -0.17
CA ASN A 563 -9.27 5.62 -0.54
C ASN A 563 -9.58 5.93 -2.01
N ALA A 564 -9.38 4.97 -2.91
CA ALA A 564 -9.69 5.13 -4.33
C ALA A 564 -11.21 5.10 -4.59
N LEU A 565 -11.96 4.30 -3.83
CA LEU A 565 -13.41 4.26 -3.86
C LEU A 565 -14.05 5.60 -3.51
N GLU A 566 -13.44 6.39 -2.62
CA GLU A 566 -13.92 7.74 -2.29
C GLU A 566 -13.41 8.83 -3.26
N HIS A 567 -12.59 8.48 -4.26
CA HIS A 567 -11.97 9.48 -5.11
C HIS A 567 -12.89 9.95 -6.25
N ASP A 568 -13.23 11.24 -6.23
CA ASP A 568 -14.17 11.85 -7.16
C ASP A 568 -13.77 11.75 -8.64
N ALA A 569 -12.47 11.79 -8.94
CA ALA A 569 -12.00 11.70 -10.31
C ALA A 569 -12.01 10.27 -10.86
N LEU A 570 -12.24 9.25 -10.02
CA LEU A 570 -12.26 7.85 -10.43
C LEU A 570 -13.68 7.40 -10.79
N ASP A 571 -13.92 7.02 -12.04
CA ASP A 571 -15.25 6.61 -12.49
C ASP A 571 -15.64 5.20 -11.99
N LYS A 572 -14.73 4.22 -12.11
CA LYS A 572 -15.01 2.82 -11.76
C LYS A 572 -13.89 2.22 -10.92
N ILE A 573 -14.28 1.45 -9.91
CA ILE A 573 -13.36 0.58 -9.18
C ILE A 573 -13.96 -0.81 -9.01
N SER A 574 -13.14 -1.84 -9.17
CA SER A 574 -13.53 -3.24 -8.98
C SER A 574 -12.45 -4.02 -8.25
N LEU A 575 -12.85 -5.08 -7.53
CA LEU A 575 -11.98 -5.97 -6.79
C LEU A 575 -12.21 -7.41 -7.24
N PHE A 576 -11.16 -8.05 -7.74
CA PHE A 576 -11.13 -9.48 -8.00
C PHE A 576 -10.32 -10.22 -6.94
N ALA A 577 -10.76 -11.42 -6.62
CA ALA A 577 -9.98 -12.37 -5.87
C ALA A 577 -9.30 -13.37 -6.82
N ASN A 578 -8.06 -13.70 -6.51
CA ASN A 578 -7.28 -14.71 -7.21
C ASN A 578 -6.86 -15.81 -6.22
N ASP A 579 -7.85 -16.61 -5.83
CA ASP A 579 -7.71 -17.65 -4.80
C ASP A 579 -7.80 -19.08 -5.38
N GLY A 580 -8.32 -19.23 -6.60
CA GLY A 580 -8.50 -20.51 -7.28
C GLY A 580 -7.34 -20.89 -8.20
N GLU A 581 -7.62 -21.81 -9.12
CA GLU A 581 -6.67 -22.20 -10.18
C GLU A 581 -6.30 -21.03 -11.11
N LYS A 582 -5.23 -21.20 -11.87
CA LYS A 582 -4.74 -20.18 -12.81
C LYS A 582 -5.88 -19.77 -13.77
N GLY A 583 -6.23 -18.48 -13.79
CA GLY A 583 -7.28 -17.94 -14.66
C GLY A 583 -8.71 -17.97 -14.08
N THR A 584 -8.86 -18.37 -12.81
CA THR A 584 -10.17 -18.45 -12.12
C THR A 584 -10.44 -17.24 -11.22
N HIS A 585 -9.98 -16.05 -11.62
CA HIS A 585 -10.32 -14.82 -10.92
C HIS A 585 -11.85 -14.65 -10.88
N TYR A 586 -12.37 -14.22 -9.74
CA TYR A 586 -13.80 -13.93 -9.56
C TYR A 586 -14.00 -12.55 -8.95
N LEU A 587 -15.11 -11.91 -9.31
CA LEU A 587 -15.44 -10.57 -8.85
C LEU A 587 -15.92 -10.62 -7.40
N VAL A 588 -15.26 -9.85 -6.52
CA VAL A 588 -15.63 -9.70 -5.11
C VAL A 588 -16.52 -8.49 -4.93
N ALA A 589 -16.19 -7.38 -5.58
CA ALA A 589 -16.93 -6.14 -5.47
C ALA A 589 -16.70 -5.21 -6.68
N GLU A 590 -17.65 -4.33 -6.97
CA GLU A 590 -17.48 -3.24 -7.94
C GLU A 590 -18.32 -2.02 -7.59
N SER A 591 -17.90 -0.84 -8.03
CA SER A 591 -18.60 0.42 -7.76
C SER A 591 -19.61 0.79 -8.85
N PHE A 592 -20.68 1.44 -8.45
CA PHE A 592 -21.70 2.04 -9.32
C PHE A 592 -22.12 3.41 -8.80
N TYR A 593 -22.68 4.23 -9.68
CA TYR A 593 -23.39 5.45 -9.28
C TYR A 593 -24.89 5.17 -9.18
N PHE A 594 -25.43 5.38 -7.99
CA PHE A 594 -26.83 5.15 -7.66
C PHE A 594 -27.49 6.48 -7.25
N SER A 595 -28.72 6.68 -7.69
CA SER A 595 -29.63 7.69 -7.16
C SER A 595 -30.07 7.35 -5.73
N ASP A 596 -30.64 8.33 -5.03
CA ASP A 596 -31.20 8.11 -3.69
C ASP A 596 -32.34 7.08 -3.70
N GLN A 597 -33.06 6.95 -4.82
CA GLN A 597 -34.12 5.97 -4.98
C GLN A 597 -33.57 4.55 -5.10
N GLU A 598 -32.55 4.35 -5.94
CA GLU A 598 -31.86 3.06 -6.06
C GLU A 598 -31.21 2.64 -4.72
N VAL A 599 -30.67 3.60 -3.95
CA VAL A 599 -30.16 3.32 -2.59
C VAL A 599 -31.26 2.82 -1.66
N LYS A 600 -32.44 3.44 -1.66
CA LYS A 600 -33.58 3.00 -0.84
C LYS A 600 -34.07 1.62 -1.24
N GLU A 601 -34.08 1.32 -2.54
CA GLU A 601 -34.43 -0.01 -3.05
C GLU A 601 -33.43 -1.05 -2.57
N LEU A 602 -32.14 -0.74 -2.63
CA LEU A 602 -31.08 -1.64 -2.19
C LEU A 602 -31.13 -1.91 -0.68
N GLN A 603 -31.42 -0.87 0.12
CA GLN A 603 -31.69 -1.00 1.55
C GLN A 603 -32.91 -1.87 1.84
N LYS A 604 -34.00 -1.68 1.08
CA LYS A 604 -35.23 -2.49 1.20
C LYS A 604 -34.95 -3.95 0.85
N SER A 605 -34.24 -4.22 -0.24
CA SER A 605 -33.85 -5.57 -0.66
C SER A 605 -33.05 -6.31 0.40
N GLN A 606 -32.11 -5.63 1.08
CA GLN A 606 -31.36 -6.23 2.19
C GLN A 606 -32.24 -6.56 3.40
N LEU A 607 -33.24 -5.72 3.70
CA LEU A 607 -34.19 -5.98 4.78
C LEU A 607 -35.17 -7.11 4.44
N SER A 608 -35.51 -7.29 3.15
CA SER A 608 -36.38 -8.37 2.68
C SER A 608 -35.66 -9.69 2.37
N GLY A 609 -34.32 -9.71 2.36
CA GLY A 609 -33.56 -10.90 2.00
C GLY A 609 -33.58 -11.23 0.50
N THR A 610 -33.59 -10.18 -0.34
CA THR A 610 -33.60 -10.27 -1.81
C THR A 610 -32.46 -9.45 -2.43
N LEU A 611 -31.38 -9.22 -1.69
CA LEU A 611 -30.25 -8.42 -2.15
C LEU A 611 -29.48 -9.13 -3.28
N LEU A 612 -29.33 -10.46 -3.21
CA LEU A 612 -28.68 -11.28 -4.24
C LEU A 612 -29.32 -11.06 -5.61
N GLU A 613 -30.65 -11.05 -5.67
CA GLU A 613 -31.40 -10.83 -6.90
C GLU A 613 -31.12 -9.44 -7.46
N THR A 614 -31.16 -8.41 -6.60
CA THR A 614 -30.86 -7.02 -6.98
C THR A 614 -29.44 -6.88 -7.54
N LEU A 615 -28.46 -7.56 -6.93
CA LEU A 615 -27.06 -7.55 -7.37
C LEU A 615 -26.88 -8.34 -8.68
N THR A 616 -27.61 -9.44 -8.86
CA THR A 616 -27.60 -10.21 -10.10
C THR A 616 -28.17 -9.41 -11.27
N ILE A 617 -29.26 -8.68 -11.02
CA ILE A 617 -29.84 -7.73 -11.98
C ILE A 617 -28.81 -6.64 -12.31
N ALA A 618 -28.14 -6.07 -11.29
CA ALA A 618 -27.11 -5.06 -11.53
C ALA A 618 -25.97 -5.57 -12.42
N ILE A 619 -25.52 -6.81 -12.24
CA ILE A 619 -24.52 -7.44 -13.10
C ILE A 619 -25.01 -7.57 -14.55
N LYS A 620 -26.28 -7.96 -14.76
CA LYS A 620 -26.84 -8.25 -16.09
C LYS A 620 -27.27 -7.01 -16.86
N GLU A 621 -27.91 -6.06 -16.19
CA GLU A 621 -28.67 -5.00 -16.86
C GLU A 621 -27.95 -3.65 -16.88
N ARG A 622 -26.97 -3.42 -16.00
CA ARG A 622 -26.24 -2.15 -16.01
C ARG A 622 -25.16 -2.13 -17.08
N GLU A 623 -25.06 -1.01 -17.80
CA GLU A 623 -24.05 -0.80 -18.85
C GLU A 623 -22.64 -0.64 -18.28
N ASP A 624 -22.53 -0.19 -17.04
CA ASP A 624 -21.25 -0.03 -16.33
C ASP A 624 -20.86 -1.28 -15.53
N SER A 625 -21.55 -2.41 -15.71
CA SER A 625 -21.20 -3.72 -15.10
C SER A 625 -19.94 -4.29 -15.72
N LEU A 626 -18.97 -4.65 -14.88
CA LEU A 626 -17.69 -5.15 -15.36
C LEU A 626 -17.79 -6.53 -16.03
N LEU A 627 -18.55 -7.46 -15.44
CA LEU A 627 -18.67 -8.81 -16.00
C LEU A 627 -19.46 -8.80 -17.30
N ARG A 628 -20.49 -7.96 -17.41
CA ARG A 628 -21.24 -7.77 -18.66
C ARG A 628 -20.33 -7.27 -19.77
N ASN A 629 -19.55 -6.21 -19.49
CA ASN A 629 -18.65 -5.63 -20.48
C ASN A 629 -17.50 -6.57 -20.87
N LEU A 630 -17.14 -7.53 -20.02
CA LEU A 630 -16.16 -8.56 -20.35
C LEU A 630 -16.66 -9.60 -21.37
N VAL A 631 -17.97 -9.83 -21.44
CA VAL A 631 -18.56 -10.89 -22.27
C VAL A 631 -19.45 -10.36 -23.41
N GLY A 632 -19.81 -9.08 -23.37
CA GLY A 632 -20.77 -8.49 -24.29
C GLY A 632 -22.17 -9.05 -24.05
N ASP A 633 -22.86 -9.44 -25.13
CA ASP A 633 -24.21 -10.01 -25.10
C ASP A 633 -24.23 -11.54 -24.90
N ASP A 634 -23.10 -12.15 -24.51
CA ASP A 634 -22.99 -13.59 -24.29
C ASP A 634 -23.42 -13.99 -22.86
N ASP A 635 -24.72 -14.25 -22.71
CA ASP A 635 -25.33 -14.64 -21.43
C ASP A 635 -24.75 -15.94 -20.84
N GLU A 636 -24.34 -16.90 -21.68
CA GLU A 636 -23.76 -18.16 -21.21
C GLU A 636 -22.39 -17.91 -20.56
N LYS A 637 -21.53 -17.12 -21.22
CA LYS A 637 -20.25 -16.69 -20.64
C LYS A 637 -20.46 -15.84 -19.38
N LEU A 638 -21.49 -14.98 -19.34
CA LEU A 638 -21.82 -14.21 -18.15
C LEU A 638 -22.12 -15.12 -16.96
N GLN A 639 -22.96 -16.16 -17.15
CA GLN A 639 -23.26 -17.13 -16.10
C GLN A 639 -22.01 -17.90 -15.66
N ILE A 640 -21.11 -18.25 -16.58
CA ILE A 640 -19.82 -18.88 -16.25
C ILE A 640 -18.99 -17.95 -15.35
N LEU A 641 -18.89 -16.65 -15.65
CA LEU A 641 -18.14 -15.71 -14.83
C LEU A 641 -18.76 -15.50 -13.44
N ILE A 642 -20.09 -15.41 -13.35
CA ILE A 642 -20.82 -15.31 -12.08
C ILE A 642 -20.57 -16.57 -11.23
N SER A 643 -20.66 -17.76 -11.83
CA SER A 643 -20.50 -19.04 -11.12
C SER A 643 -19.09 -19.32 -10.60
N LYS A 644 -18.07 -18.56 -11.04
CA LYS A 644 -16.73 -18.61 -10.43
C LYS A 644 -16.76 -18.20 -8.95
N ASN A 645 -17.69 -17.33 -8.55
CA ASN A 645 -17.96 -17.04 -7.14
C ASN A 645 -18.90 -18.12 -6.56
N LYS A 646 -18.33 -19.22 -6.08
CA LYS A 646 -19.09 -20.38 -5.58
C LYS A 646 -19.98 -20.09 -4.35
N THR A 647 -19.73 -18.98 -3.67
CA THR A 647 -20.46 -18.55 -2.47
C THR A 647 -21.24 -17.25 -2.73
N PHE A 648 -21.73 -17.07 -3.96
CA PHE A 648 -22.61 -15.96 -4.30
C PHE A 648 -24.05 -16.27 -3.87
N ASP A 649 -24.34 -16.00 -2.60
CA ASP A 649 -25.63 -16.28 -1.98
C ASP A 649 -26.09 -15.11 -1.09
N GLU A 650 -27.38 -15.10 -0.72
CA GLU A 650 -28.02 -14.02 0.05
C GLU A 650 -27.33 -13.76 1.40
N SER A 651 -26.69 -14.77 2.00
CA SER A 651 -26.00 -14.62 3.28
C SER A 651 -24.60 -14.01 3.17
N ASN A 652 -24.09 -13.89 1.94
CA ASN A 652 -22.73 -13.48 1.63
C ASN A 652 -22.65 -12.28 0.67
N VAL A 653 -23.75 -11.58 0.45
CA VAL A 653 -23.79 -10.31 -0.30
C VAL A 653 -23.89 -9.11 0.63
N ALA A 654 -23.31 -7.98 0.20
CA ALA A 654 -23.32 -6.74 0.95
C ALA A 654 -23.15 -5.53 0.02
N TYR A 655 -23.07 -4.33 0.61
CA TYR A 655 -22.72 -3.12 -0.10
C TYR A 655 -22.16 -2.08 0.86
N GLN A 656 -21.49 -1.06 0.32
CA GLN A 656 -21.11 0.17 1.02
C GLN A 656 -21.54 1.39 0.22
N ILE A 657 -21.85 2.49 0.91
CA ILE A 657 -22.35 3.73 0.29
C ILE A 657 -21.46 4.89 0.70
N TYR A 658 -21.01 5.65 -0.29
CA TYR A 658 -20.24 6.87 -0.14
C TYR A 658 -20.94 7.99 -0.90
N GLN A 659 -21.12 9.14 -0.26
CA GLN A 659 -21.74 10.29 -0.92
C GLN A 659 -20.80 10.84 -1.98
N HIS A 660 -21.31 11.10 -3.19
CA HIS A 660 -20.54 11.64 -4.29
C HIS A 660 -21.33 12.73 -5.02
N ARG A 661 -21.02 14.00 -4.72
CA ARG A 661 -21.72 15.18 -5.27
C ARG A 661 -23.24 15.07 -5.12
N ASN A 662 -23.95 14.77 -6.22
CA ASN A 662 -25.41 14.67 -6.31
C ASN A 662 -25.91 13.22 -6.44
N THR A 663 -25.02 12.24 -6.31
CA THR A 663 -25.33 10.81 -6.38
C THR A 663 -24.63 10.06 -5.24
N ASN A 664 -24.86 8.76 -5.17
CA ASN A 664 -24.21 7.87 -4.23
C ASN A 664 -23.28 6.93 -4.98
N ARG A 665 -22.01 6.92 -4.59
CA ARG A 665 -21.07 5.89 -5.04
C ARG A 665 -21.27 4.66 -4.18
N VAL A 666 -21.81 3.61 -4.78
CA VAL A 666 -22.16 2.36 -4.09
C VAL A 666 -21.19 1.28 -4.53
N LEU A 667 -20.50 0.66 -3.57
CA LEU A 667 -19.73 -0.56 -3.79
C LEU A 667 -20.63 -1.75 -3.55
N LEU A 668 -21.05 -2.45 -4.60
CA LEU A 668 -21.74 -3.73 -4.47
C LEU A 668 -20.71 -4.82 -4.16
N ILE A 669 -21.00 -5.65 -3.15
CA ILE A 669 -20.11 -6.70 -2.67
C ILE A 669 -20.81 -8.04 -2.93
N TYR A 670 -20.27 -8.81 -3.87
CA TYR A 670 -20.76 -10.12 -4.26
C TYR A 670 -20.20 -11.26 -3.40
N ASN A 671 -19.16 -10.97 -2.61
CA ASN A 671 -18.59 -11.91 -1.65
C ASN A 671 -18.11 -11.18 -0.37
N ALA A 672 -19.00 -11.05 0.60
CA ALA A 672 -18.76 -10.33 1.85
C ALA A 672 -17.74 -11.02 2.76
N HIS A 673 -17.65 -12.35 2.71
CA HIS A 673 -16.58 -13.12 3.35
C HIS A 673 -15.22 -12.74 2.79
N ARG A 674 -15.07 -12.72 1.47
CA ARG A 674 -13.80 -12.36 0.85
C ARG A 674 -13.44 -10.88 0.99
N MET A 675 -14.44 -10.01 1.08
CA MET A 675 -14.24 -8.59 1.40
C MET A 675 -13.72 -8.40 2.84
N VAL A 676 -14.24 -9.16 3.81
CA VAL A 676 -13.65 -9.21 5.17
C VAL A 676 -12.20 -9.67 5.10
N ASP A 677 -11.94 -10.77 4.40
CA ASP A 677 -10.58 -11.30 4.25
C ASP A 677 -9.60 -10.27 3.69
N PHE A 678 -10.04 -9.49 2.70
CA PHE A 678 -9.27 -8.41 2.11
C PHE A 678 -8.95 -7.33 3.14
N VAL A 679 -9.96 -6.81 3.84
CA VAL A 679 -9.80 -5.73 4.83
C VAL A 679 -8.94 -6.16 6.01
N GLU A 680 -9.10 -7.39 6.50
CA GLU A 680 -8.36 -7.94 7.65
C GLU A 680 -6.85 -8.04 7.41
N LYS A 681 -6.37 -8.10 6.15
CA LYS A 681 -4.92 -8.07 5.86
C LYS A 681 -4.23 -6.85 6.44
N ARG A 682 -4.96 -5.75 6.64
CA ARG A 682 -4.41 -4.54 7.26
C ARG A 682 -3.97 -4.77 8.71
N GLN A 683 -4.49 -5.82 9.35
CA GLN A 683 -4.17 -6.20 10.72
C GLN A 683 -2.85 -7.00 10.83
N LEU A 684 -2.25 -7.38 9.71
CA LEU A 684 -0.96 -8.06 9.72
C LEU A 684 0.18 -7.12 10.10
N ASN A 685 1.26 -7.70 10.64
CA ASN A 685 2.44 -6.98 11.05
C ASN A 685 3.36 -6.70 9.85
N PRO A 686 3.56 -5.43 9.45
CA PRO A 686 4.44 -5.10 8.33
C PRO A 686 5.93 -5.33 8.64
N ASN A 687 6.31 -5.44 9.92
CA ASN A 687 7.70 -5.58 10.36
C ASN A 687 8.12 -7.05 10.56
N ALA A 688 7.24 -8.00 10.24
CA ALA A 688 7.55 -9.41 10.32
C ALA A 688 8.63 -9.78 9.32
N SER A 689 9.62 -10.55 9.73
CA SER A 689 10.57 -11.18 8.81
C SER A 689 10.05 -12.51 8.27
N GLY A 690 8.98 -13.11 8.80
CA GLY A 690 8.47 -14.41 8.34
C GLY A 690 6.96 -14.54 8.47
N GLU A 691 6.43 -15.66 7.97
CA GLU A 691 4.98 -15.96 7.96
C GLU A 691 4.37 -15.94 9.37
N GLU A 692 5.02 -16.60 10.33
CA GLU A 692 4.59 -16.61 11.74
C GLU A 692 4.53 -15.20 12.34
N GLY A 693 5.53 -14.37 12.01
CA GLY A 693 5.63 -13.00 12.51
C GLY A 693 4.53 -12.08 11.98
N LEU A 694 3.94 -12.37 10.81
CA LEU A 694 2.88 -11.53 10.22
C LEU A 694 1.65 -11.46 11.13
N LEU A 695 1.38 -12.52 11.90
CA LEU A 695 0.24 -12.57 12.79
C LEU A 695 0.47 -11.86 14.12
N HIS A 696 1.71 -11.50 14.46
CA HIS A 696 2.00 -10.79 15.71
C HIS A 696 1.36 -9.40 15.73
N LYS A 697 0.47 -9.10 16.69
CA LYS A 697 -0.20 -7.79 16.76
C LYS A 697 0.81 -6.66 16.95
N SER A 698 0.77 -5.71 16.03
CA SER A 698 1.49 -4.44 16.19
C SER A 698 0.87 -3.60 17.31
N GLU A 699 1.60 -2.60 17.79
CA GLU A 699 1.06 -1.65 18.78
C GLU A 699 -0.20 -0.94 18.26
N ALA A 700 -0.27 -0.70 16.95
CA ALA A 700 -1.42 -0.09 16.30
C ALA A 700 -2.71 -0.92 16.42
N LEU A 701 -2.62 -2.19 16.83
CA LEU A 701 -3.73 -3.11 17.04
C LEU A 701 -3.90 -3.52 18.51
N ALA A 702 -3.21 -2.85 19.44
CA ALA A 702 -3.31 -3.19 20.86
C ALA A 702 -4.76 -3.11 21.37
N PHE A 703 -5.59 -2.24 20.81
CA PHE A 703 -7.01 -2.13 21.17
C PHE A 703 -7.87 -3.31 20.68
N HIS A 704 -7.40 -4.12 19.73
CA HIS A 704 -8.22 -5.20 19.17
C HIS A 704 -8.10 -6.44 20.06
N ILE A 705 -9.03 -6.58 21.00
CA ILE A 705 -9.16 -7.77 21.85
C ILE A 705 -10.14 -8.73 21.19
N ASP A 706 -9.72 -9.97 20.93
CA ASP A 706 -10.56 -11.07 20.41
C ASP A 706 -10.84 -12.03 21.56
N PRO A 707 -12.11 -12.23 21.99
CA PRO A 707 -12.37 -13.00 23.21
C PRO A 707 -12.19 -14.50 22.97
N TYR A 708 -12.01 -14.92 21.71
CA TYR A 708 -11.83 -16.31 21.30
C TYR A 708 -10.37 -16.58 20.91
N SER A 709 -9.46 -15.62 21.09
CA SER A 709 -8.04 -15.84 20.82
C SER A 709 -7.39 -16.65 21.94
N LYS A 710 -6.60 -17.67 21.55
CA LYS A 710 -5.73 -18.40 22.49
C LYS A 710 -4.54 -17.54 22.92
N ASP A 711 -4.10 -16.66 22.02
CA ASP A 711 -2.95 -15.79 22.19
C ASP A 711 -3.39 -14.35 21.85
N PRO A 712 -3.74 -13.50 22.84
CA PRO A 712 -4.24 -12.15 22.59
C PRO A 712 -3.27 -11.23 21.85
N TRP A 713 -1.96 -11.50 21.91
CA TRP A 713 -0.91 -10.81 21.14
C TRP A 713 -0.77 -11.30 19.69
N ILE A 714 -1.54 -12.31 19.27
CA ILE A 714 -1.57 -12.82 17.90
C ILE A 714 -2.93 -12.45 17.28
N THR A 715 -2.89 -11.88 16.08
CA THR A 715 -4.07 -11.63 15.26
C THR A 715 -4.46 -12.93 14.58
N LYS A 716 -5.72 -13.31 14.70
CA LYS A 716 -6.29 -14.39 13.89
C LYS A 716 -6.82 -13.75 12.62
N LEU A 717 -6.27 -14.13 11.48
CA LEU A 717 -6.97 -13.90 10.23
C LEU A 717 -8.10 -14.94 10.15
N GLN A 718 -9.35 -14.48 10.01
CA GLN A 718 -10.40 -15.22 9.30
C GLN A 718 -10.86 -16.54 9.97
N TYR A 719 -11.78 -16.40 10.94
CA TYR A 719 -12.67 -17.47 11.44
C TYR A 719 -14.08 -17.32 10.86
#